data_AF-A0AAE0R7H5-F1
#
_entry.id   AF-A0AAE0R7H5-F1
#
_cell.length_a   1.000
_cell.length_b   1.000
_cell.length_c   1.000
_cell.angle_alpha   90.00
_cell.angle_beta   90.00
_cell.angle_gamma   90.00
#
_symmetry.space_group_name_H-M   'P 1'
#
loop_
_entity.id
_entity.type
_entity.pdbx_description
1 polymer ?
#
loop_
_entity_poly.entity_id
_entity_poly.type
_entity_poly.pdbx_seq_one_letter_code
_entity_poly.pdbx_strand_id
1 'polypeptide(L)'
;MRSMYRSVVVKKELSQKAKLSIYLSIYIPTLTYGHELWVMTERVRSRIQAAEMSFLRRVAGRSLRDRVRSSVTREELGVEPLLLHIERGQLRWLGHLFRMPPGHLPGEVFRACPTRKRPRGRPRTRWRDYVSRLAWERLGVPPEELEEVSGERKVWASLLRLLEAHISDDVTEGTNVPVSSSPPWPDLEEMQKMPFDLNPRDPKFKQCSTVYSGRNPLRLSGLKQEKYDEIHERKRKTVSIRLSMFAAHNAFHHCEQCHHYSEPGPARPLSDCTFHAFSFCSSMLGEEVQLHFIIPKNKEHHFVFSQQGHQLESMRLPLLSDQDGVKSTIFTPTTGRQDLGLLNLHHALEGAPHLHILVVKQHEMALYRKFWPNHVLLVLPSIFNNSGVGAARFMIKELSYHNLELERNRQEEQGVQRQDVWPFILIMDDSCVLWNAHIQNRDGSVEVCNVSLKSVLLHMEATPSLSHYTMCGLRKWSSKTSILCLGPAFSRCHLHDFILLNVDLTQNVQYDLNRYTCEEVDFNLRVNSSGLLLCRFNRFSIMKKHIPSGGHQHTLIKPKLTTLESPSSVSSSQFVCAPDSVCPMLDVPAQLLLERFLQHCSTHLFPHVLHSYTHPVLAIDTYLDLGPQLAVCYMSSRPHSVNLDHSGVVFGGLLLYLCDSFVVSGFLKKFRFLKGATLCVVSQDRSSLRQTIVRLELEDEWQFRLRDEFQTANCSEDRPLYFLTGRHI
;
A
#
# COMPACT_ATOMS: atom_id res chain seq x y z
N MET A 1 -9.15 44.70 -9.83
CA MET A 1 -9.08 43.79 -8.66
C MET A 1 -9.91 44.28 -7.47
N ARG A 2 -9.55 45.37 -6.75
CA ARG A 2 -10.29 45.89 -5.55
C ARG A 2 -11.82 46.03 -5.70
N SER A 3 -12.32 46.40 -6.88
CA SER A 3 -13.76 46.49 -7.21
C SER A 3 -14.47 45.11 -7.15
N MET A 4 -13.96 44.11 -7.90
CA MET A 4 -14.47 42.72 -7.90
C MET A 4 -14.47 42.06 -6.52
N TYR A 5 -13.48 42.40 -5.67
CA TYR A 5 -13.44 41.90 -4.29
C TYR A 5 -14.61 42.39 -3.44
N ARG A 6 -15.08 43.64 -3.61
CA ARG A 6 -16.16 44.22 -2.80
C ARG A 6 -17.54 43.86 -3.34
N SER A 7 -17.69 43.68 -4.64
CA SER A 7 -18.99 43.43 -5.28
C SER A 7 -19.37 41.96 -5.44
N VAL A 8 -18.40 41.04 -5.49
CA VAL A 8 -18.65 39.62 -5.86
C VAL A 8 -18.15 38.64 -4.79
N VAL A 9 -16.88 38.72 -4.38
CA VAL A 9 -16.26 37.68 -3.52
C VAL A 9 -16.85 37.62 -2.10
N VAL A 10 -17.34 38.76 -1.59
CA VAL A 10 -17.89 38.89 -0.23
C VAL A 10 -19.39 38.56 -0.15
N LYS A 11 -20.11 38.52 -1.28
CA LYS A 11 -21.55 38.23 -1.30
C LYS A 11 -21.83 36.80 -0.83
N LYS A 12 -22.75 36.63 0.12
CA LYS A 12 -23.12 35.30 0.64
C LYS A 12 -23.97 34.52 -0.36
N GLU A 13 -24.65 35.19 -1.28
CA GLU A 13 -25.51 34.57 -2.30
C GLU A 13 -24.72 33.73 -3.32
N LEU A 14 -23.41 33.94 -3.46
CA LEU A 14 -22.57 33.19 -4.40
C LEU A 14 -21.95 31.95 -3.74
N SER A 15 -22.11 30.80 -4.38
CA SER A 15 -21.51 29.54 -3.93
C SER A 15 -19.98 29.60 -3.90
N GLN A 16 -19.37 28.83 -3.01
CA GLN A 16 -17.91 28.71 -2.94
C GLN A 16 -17.32 28.26 -4.28
N LYS A 17 -18.00 27.35 -4.99
CA LYS A 17 -17.61 26.88 -6.33
C LYS A 17 -17.56 28.03 -7.35
N ALA A 18 -18.55 28.93 -7.37
CA ALA A 18 -18.55 30.08 -8.27
C ALA A 18 -17.41 31.07 -7.94
N LYS A 19 -17.15 31.31 -6.65
CA LYS A 19 -16.04 32.17 -6.21
C LYS A 19 -14.67 31.57 -6.55
N LEU A 20 -14.52 30.25 -6.45
CA LEU A 20 -13.31 29.54 -6.88
C LEU A 20 -13.15 29.58 -8.41
N SER A 21 -14.23 29.55 -9.19
CA SER A 21 -14.14 29.74 -10.64
C SER A 21 -13.55 31.10 -11.02
N ILE A 22 -13.94 32.16 -10.30
CA ILE A 22 -13.37 33.51 -10.47
C ILE A 22 -11.90 33.55 -10.05
N TYR A 23 -11.56 32.84 -8.96
CA TYR A 23 -10.17 32.70 -8.52
C TYR A 23 -9.30 32.09 -9.62
N LEU A 24 -9.73 30.97 -10.20
CA LEU A 24 -8.97 30.27 -11.24
C LEU A 24 -8.91 31.06 -12.55
N SER A 25 -10.02 31.68 -12.96
CA SER A 25 -10.14 32.26 -14.32
C SER A 25 -9.67 33.71 -14.41
N ILE A 26 -9.72 34.47 -13.31
CA ILE A 26 -9.42 35.91 -13.32
C ILE A 26 -8.27 36.21 -12.35
N TYR A 27 -8.37 35.73 -11.11
CA TYR A 27 -7.41 36.09 -10.08
C TYR A 27 -6.01 35.55 -10.35
N ILE A 28 -5.90 34.24 -10.60
CA ILE A 28 -4.61 33.58 -10.86
C ILE A 28 -3.96 34.22 -12.09
N PRO A 29 -4.58 34.28 -13.29
CA PRO A 29 -3.95 34.86 -14.47
C PRO A 29 -3.52 36.32 -14.28
N THR A 30 -4.31 37.11 -13.55
CA THR A 30 -3.95 38.51 -13.25
C THR A 30 -2.73 38.59 -12.35
N LEU A 31 -2.67 37.76 -11.30
CA LEU A 31 -1.59 37.80 -10.32
C LEU A 31 -0.31 37.13 -10.85
N THR A 32 -0.43 36.15 -11.73
CA THR A 32 0.71 35.41 -12.29
C THR A 32 1.11 35.92 -13.68
N TYR A 33 0.61 37.07 -14.12
CA TYR A 33 1.02 37.63 -15.40
C TYR A 33 2.54 37.85 -15.48
N GLY A 34 3.21 37.20 -16.43
CA GLY A 34 4.66 37.27 -16.63
C GLY A 34 5.51 36.53 -15.59
N HIS A 35 4.91 35.69 -14.75
CA HIS A 35 5.61 35.00 -13.65
C HIS A 35 6.75 34.06 -14.11
N GLU A 36 6.68 33.59 -15.34
CA GLU A 36 7.66 32.70 -15.98
C GLU A 36 9.08 33.30 -15.97
N LEU A 37 9.20 34.62 -15.93
CA LEU A 37 10.47 35.36 -15.94
C LEU A 37 10.84 35.98 -14.59
N TRP A 38 10.07 35.73 -13.52
CA TRP A 38 10.32 36.32 -12.21
C TRP A 38 11.48 35.64 -11.48
N VAL A 39 12.28 36.43 -10.75
CA VAL A 39 13.21 35.91 -9.76
C VAL A 39 12.52 35.92 -8.39
N MET A 40 12.25 34.73 -7.85
CA MET A 40 11.47 34.59 -6.62
C MET A 40 12.33 34.80 -5.37
N THR A 41 12.39 36.05 -4.91
CA THR A 41 12.94 36.38 -3.58
C THR A 41 11.95 36.01 -2.47
N GLU A 42 12.43 35.84 -1.23
CA GLU A 42 11.57 35.58 -0.07
C GLU A 42 10.48 36.66 0.09
N ARG A 43 10.83 37.93 -0.14
CA ARG A 43 9.87 39.04 -0.10
C ARG A 43 8.76 38.88 -1.13
N VAL A 44 9.08 38.43 -2.34
CA VAL A 44 8.09 38.18 -3.41
C VAL A 44 7.22 36.97 -3.06
N ARG A 45 7.83 35.88 -2.59
CA ARG A 45 7.12 34.67 -2.12
C ARG A 45 6.09 35.01 -1.03
N SER A 46 6.51 35.77 -0.02
CA SER A 46 5.62 36.21 1.07
C SER A 46 4.48 37.10 0.58
N ARG A 47 4.73 38.00 -0.38
CA ARG A 47 3.68 38.85 -0.96
C ARG A 47 2.65 38.05 -1.76
N ILE A 48 3.09 37.06 -2.53
CA ILE A 48 2.19 36.19 -3.32
C ILE A 48 1.33 35.35 -2.38
N GLN A 49 1.93 34.72 -1.36
CA GLN A 49 1.19 33.98 -0.35
C GLN A 49 0.19 34.86 0.40
N ALA A 50 0.58 36.08 0.77
CA ALA A 50 -0.32 37.02 1.44
C ALA A 50 -1.50 37.43 0.55
N ALA A 51 -1.25 37.68 -0.74
CA ALA A 51 -2.29 38.01 -1.72
C ALA A 51 -3.26 36.85 -1.93
N GLU A 52 -2.74 35.65 -2.24
CA GLU A 52 -3.49 34.41 -2.39
C GLU A 52 -4.39 34.16 -1.17
N MET A 53 -3.80 34.17 0.02
CA MET A 53 -4.53 33.89 1.26
C MET A 53 -5.53 34.99 1.63
N SER A 54 -5.30 36.23 1.19
CA SER A 54 -6.30 37.31 1.33
C SER A 54 -7.56 37.01 0.50
N PHE A 55 -7.43 36.36 -0.65
CA PHE A 55 -8.55 35.93 -1.46
C PHE A 55 -9.22 34.68 -0.86
N LEU A 56 -8.45 33.61 -0.62
CA LEU A 56 -8.98 32.32 -0.17
C LEU A 56 -9.70 32.39 1.19
N ARG A 57 -9.18 33.17 2.16
CA ARG A 57 -9.88 33.36 3.43
C ARG A 57 -11.27 33.98 3.24
N ARG A 58 -11.44 34.93 2.32
CA ARG A 58 -12.74 35.55 2.05
C ARG A 58 -13.71 34.59 1.37
N VAL A 59 -13.21 33.71 0.49
CA VAL A 59 -14.01 32.63 -0.11
C VAL A 59 -14.53 31.68 0.99
N ALA A 60 -13.66 31.34 1.95
CA ALA A 60 -13.99 30.53 3.11
C ALA A 60 -14.77 31.28 4.21
N GLY A 61 -15.06 32.58 4.05
CA GLY A 61 -15.74 33.39 5.07
C GLY A 61 -14.93 33.67 6.35
N ARG A 62 -13.60 33.52 6.29
CA ARG A 62 -12.67 33.64 7.42
C ARG A 62 -12.00 35.00 7.51
N SER A 63 -11.68 35.39 8.75
CA SER A 63 -10.89 36.57 9.09
C SER A 63 -9.49 36.19 9.58
N LEU A 64 -8.59 37.18 9.68
CA LEU A 64 -7.28 36.97 10.34
C LEU A 64 -7.40 36.72 11.85
N ARG A 65 -8.53 37.11 12.48
CA ARG A 65 -8.77 36.92 13.91
C ARG A 65 -9.02 35.47 14.27
N ASP A 66 -9.47 34.68 13.30
CA ASP A 66 -9.81 33.27 13.47
C ASP A 66 -8.56 32.38 13.66
N ARG A 67 -7.36 32.93 13.44
CA ARG A 67 -6.04 32.27 13.61
C ARG A 67 -5.92 30.91 12.90
N VAL A 68 -6.73 30.68 11.86
CA VAL A 68 -6.70 29.45 11.06
C VAL A 68 -5.46 29.45 10.17
N ARG A 69 -4.72 28.34 10.19
CA ARG A 69 -3.53 28.15 9.34
C ARG A 69 -3.88 28.22 7.85
N SER A 70 -2.96 28.80 7.07
CA SER A 70 -3.13 28.94 5.61
C SER A 70 -3.23 27.61 4.87
N SER A 71 -2.61 26.54 5.38
CA SER A 71 -2.71 25.18 4.83
C SER A 71 -4.14 24.63 4.93
N VAL A 72 -4.77 24.74 6.10
CA VAL A 72 -6.14 24.27 6.36
C VAL A 72 -7.16 24.92 5.43
N THR A 73 -7.01 26.22 5.18
CA THR A 73 -7.91 26.95 4.27
C THR A 73 -7.74 26.51 2.81
N ARG A 74 -6.52 26.14 2.39
CA ARG A 74 -6.27 25.62 1.03
C ARG A 74 -6.82 24.21 0.85
N GLU A 75 -6.64 23.36 1.86
CA GLU A 75 -7.12 21.97 1.87
C GLU A 75 -8.65 21.90 1.77
N GLU A 76 -9.36 22.67 2.59
CA GLU A 76 -10.82 22.73 2.58
C GLU A 76 -11.39 23.21 1.24
N LEU A 77 -10.71 24.15 0.60
CA LEU A 77 -11.12 24.69 -0.70
C LEU A 77 -10.61 23.85 -1.88
N GLY A 78 -9.79 22.82 -1.64
CA GLY A 78 -9.17 22.00 -2.69
C GLY A 78 -8.25 22.80 -3.62
N VAL A 79 -7.54 23.81 -3.12
CA VAL A 79 -6.71 24.73 -3.92
C VAL A 79 -5.22 24.46 -3.68
N GLU A 80 -4.46 24.20 -4.76
CA GLU A 80 -3.00 24.08 -4.72
C GLU A 80 -2.35 25.44 -4.38
N PRO A 81 -1.25 25.47 -3.59
CA PRO A 81 -0.48 26.69 -3.36
C PRO A 81 -0.06 27.39 -4.66
N LEU A 82 -0.38 28.67 -4.81
CA LEU A 82 -0.08 29.46 -6.00
C LEU A 82 1.42 29.52 -6.35
N LEU A 83 2.30 29.39 -5.34
CA LEU A 83 3.74 29.33 -5.56
C LEU A 83 4.15 28.11 -6.40
N LEU A 84 3.52 26.96 -6.19
CA LEU A 84 3.82 25.75 -6.97
C LEU A 84 3.40 25.93 -8.43
N HIS A 85 2.25 26.57 -8.67
CA HIS A 85 1.81 26.94 -10.02
C HIS A 85 2.84 27.84 -10.73
N ILE A 86 3.37 28.85 -10.02
CA ILE A 86 4.39 29.76 -10.55
C ILE A 86 5.69 29.02 -10.88
N GLU A 87 6.19 28.21 -9.96
CA GLU A 87 7.42 27.44 -10.17
C GLU A 87 7.26 26.44 -11.33
N ARG A 88 6.08 25.82 -11.49
CA ARG A 88 5.77 24.95 -12.62
C ARG A 88 5.78 25.70 -13.96
N GLY A 89 5.20 26.90 -14.01
CA GLY A 89 5.24 27.76 -15.20
C GLY A 89 6.66 28.18 -15.58
N GLN A 90 7.49 28.54 -14.60
CA GLN A 90 8.90 28.89 -14.79
C GLN A 90 9.70 27.72 -15.37
N LEU A 91 9.52 26.51 -14.85
CA LEU A 91 10.18 25.31 -15.37
C LEU A 91 9.63 24.92 -16.75
N ARG A 92 8.33 25.10 -17.01
CA ARG A 92 7.76 24.90 -18.36
C ARG A 92 8.39 25.84 -19.38
N TRP A 93 8.53 27.12 -19.03
CA TRP A 93 9.17 28.13 -19.86
C TRP A 93 10.67 27.83 -20.08
N LEU A 94 11.38 27.41 -19.04
CA LEU A 94 12.78 26.99 -19.14
C LEU A 94 12.97 25.90 -20.21
N GLY A 95 12.18 24.83 -20.15
CA GLY A 95 12.27 23.78 -21.17
C GLY A 95 11.90 24.28 -22.57
N HIS A 96 11.00 25.27 -22.68
CA HIS A 96 10.72 25.88 -23.98
C HIS A 96 11.93 26.63 -24.53
N LEU A 97 12.64 27.41 -23.69
CA LEU A 97 13.85 28.15 -24.09
C LEU A 97 14.96 27.23 -24.62
N PHE A 98 15.23 26.11 -23.96
CA PHE A 98 16.24 25.16 -24.43
C PHE A 98 15.88 24.54 -25.79
N ARG A 99 14.59 24.26 -26.02
CA ARG A 99 14.07 23.71 -27.28
C ARG A 99 13.85 24.76 -28.38
N MET A 100 14.08 26.04 -28.13
CA MET A 100 13.93 27.07 -29.16
C MET A 100 15.01 26.94 -30.23
N PRO A 101 14.64 26.98 -31.52
CA PRO A 101 15.63 26.96 -32.60
C PRO A 101 16.49 28.24 -32.59
N PRO A 102 17.70 28.19 -33.17
CA PRO A 102 18.55 29.37 -33.34
C PRO A 102 17.86 30.44 -34.20
N GLY A 103 18.16 31.72 -33.98
CA GLY A 103 17.48 32.85 -34.64
C GLY A 103 16.31 33.44 -33.82
N HIS A 104 15.89 32.79 -32.74
CA HIS A 104 14.88 33.32 -31.83
C HIS A 104 15.51 34.09 -30.67
N LEU A 105 15.26 35.40 -30.64
CA LEU A 105 15.75 36.35 -29.63
C LEU A 105 15.65 35.86 -28.17
N PRO A 106 14.53 35.31 -27.67
CA PRO A 106 14.46 34.85 -26.28
C PRO A 106 15.45 33.71 -25.95
N GLY A 107 15.62 32.76 -26.87
CA GLY A 107 16.59 31.68 -26.74
C GLY A 107 18.04 32.17 -26.81
N GLU A 108 18.32 33.11 -27.71
CA GLU A 108 19.64 33.73 -27.84
C GLU A 108 20.03 34.54 -26.59
N VAL A 109 19.12 35.37 -26.08
CA VAL A 109 19.33 36.15 -24.85
C VAL A 109 19.51 35.24 -23.63
N PHE A 110 18.81 34.11 -23.57
CA PHE A 110 18.98 33.13 -22.51
C PHE A 110 20.36 32.45 -22.54
N ARG A 111 20.84 32.09 -23.74
CA ARG A 111 22.17 31.47 -23.94
C ARG A 111 23.32 32.47 -23.81
N ALA A 112 23.07 33.77 -23.97
CA ALA A 112 24.08 34.80 -23.82
C ALA A 112 24.67 34.83 -22.39
N CYS A 113 26.00 34.78 -22.30
CA CYS A 113 26.77 34.87 -21.05
C CYS A 113 27.57 36.18 -20.99
N PRO A 114 26.96 37.32 -20.61
CA PRO A 114 27.71 38.56 -20.46
C PRO A 114 28.77 38.44 -19.36
N THR A 115 30.03 38.64 -19.73
CA THR A 115 31.24 38.53 -18.89
C THR A 115 31.55 39.78 -18.07
N ARG A 116 30.89 40.92 -18.34
CA ARG A 116 31.14 42.19 -17.63
C ARG A 116 30.57 42.18 -16.21
N LYS A 117 31.25 42.88 -15.28
CA LYS A 117 30.76 43.13 -13.92
C LYS A 117 29.42 43.89 -13.95
N ARG A 118 28.48 43.47 -13.10
CA ARG A 118 27.16 44.10 -13.02
C ARG A 118 27.25 45.51 -12.40
N PRO A 119 26.59 46.52 -13.01
CA PRO A 119 26.50 47.85 -12.40
C PRO A 119 25.83 47.82 -11.02
N ARG A 120 26.22 48.75 -10.14
CA ARG A 120 25.58 48.96 -8.83
C ARG A 120 24.08 49.24 -9.02
N GLY A 121 23.23 48.63 -8.17
CA GLY A 121 21.77 48.80 -8.20
C GLY A 121 20.98 47.76 -9.02
N ARG A 122 21.64 46.89 -9.79
CA ARG A 122 20.95 45.78 -10.49
C ARG A 122 20.68 44.58 -9.55
N PRO A 123 19.62 43.77 -9.79
CA PRO A 123 19.37 42.56 -9.02
C PRO A 123 20.59 41.62 -8.98
N ARG A 124 20.89 41.06 -7.80
CA ARG A 124 22.08 40.21 -7.60
C ARG A 124 21.99 38.87 -8.35
N THR A 125 20.81 38.24 -8.39
CA THR A 125 20.60 36.91 -9.00
C THR A 125 20.10 37.05 -10.44
N ARG A 126 20.62 36.26 -11.39
CA ARG A 126 20.04 36.14 -12.74
C ARG A 126 18.79 35.26 -12.69
N TRP A 127 17.89 35.45 -13.65
CA TRP A 127 16.79 34.50 -13.85
C TRP A 127 17.32 33.10 -14.16
N ARG A 128 18.36 32.98 -15.02
CA ARG A 128 19.03 31.70 -15.33
C ARG A 128 19.55 31.01 -14.06
N ASP A 129 20.36 31.70 -13.25
CA ASP A 129 20.88 31.13 -11.98
C ASP A 129 19.75 30.68 -11.04
N TYR A 130 18.68 31.48 -10.96
CA TYR A 130 17.51 31.16 -10.15
C TYR A 130 16.77 29.92 -10.66
N VAL A 131 16.46 29.86 -11.95
CA VAL A 131 15.64 28.79 -12.54
C VAL A 131 16.42 27.48 -12.67
N SER A 132 17.74 27.54 -12.90
CA SER A 132 18.61 26.35 -12.84
C SER A 132 18.69 25.80 -11.42
N ARG A 133 18.82 26.66 -10.41
CA ARG A 133 18.71 26.23 -9.01
C ARG A 133 17.31 25.71 -8.68
N LEU A 134 16.27 26.31 -9.23
CA LEU A 134 14.89 25.82 -9.08
C LEU A 134 14.73 24.44 -9.71
N ALA A 135 15.32 24.19 -10.88
CA ALA A 135 15.31 22.88 -11.54
C ALA A 135 16.08 21.84 -10.71
N TRP A 136 17.24 22.19 -10.16
CA TRP A 136 17.96 21.33 -9.22
C TRP A 136 17.14 21.05 -7.95
N GLU A 137 16.60 22.09 -7.31
CA GLU A 137 15.81 21.93 -6.09
C GLU A 137 14.53 21.12 -6.36
N ARG A 138 13.77 21.44 -7.42
CA ARG A 138 12.44 20.89 -7.67
C ARG A 138 12.44 19.59 -8.45
N LEU A 139 13.39 19.43 -9.37
CA LEU A 139 13.50 18.31 -10.29
C LEU A 139 14.79 17.52 -10.07
N GLY A 140 15.72 17.92 -9.19
CA GLY A 140 16.98 17.18 -9.05
C GLY A 140 17.86 17.14 -10.30
N VAL A 141 17.57 17.96 -11.31
CA VAL A 141 18.33 18.01 -12.57
C VAL A 141 19.53 18.92 -12.39
N PRO A 142 20.77 18.41 -12.48
CA PRO A 142 21.98 19.22 -12.34
C PRO A 142 22.06 20.27 -13.45
N PRO A 143 22.64 21.46 -13.17
CA PRO A 143 22.79 22.50 -14.18
C PRO A 143 23.50 22.05 -15.47
N GLU A 144 24.37 21.04 -15.37
CA GLU A 144 25.14 20.46 -16.47
C GLU A 144 24.25 19.62 -17.43
N GLU A 145 23.29 18.87 -16.89
CA GLU A 145 22.38 17.99 -17.65
C GLU A 145 21.10 18.71 -18.10
N LEU A 146 20.90 19.95 -17.63
CA LEU A 146 19.64 20.68 -17.78
C LEU A 146 19.25 20.92 -19.25
N GLU A 147 20.24 21.15 -20.12
CA GLU A 147 20.01 21.38 -21.56
C GLU A 147 19.55 20.10 -22.27
N GLU A 148 20.18 18.96 -21.96
CA GLU A 148 19.86 17.66 -22.53
C GLU A 148 18.46 17.19 -22.09
N VAL A 149 18.23 17.14 -20.77
CA VAL A 149 16.97 16.67 -20.17
C VAL A 149 15.78 17.54 -20.57
N SER A 150 15.99 18.85 -20.68
CA SER A 150 14.93 19.76 -21.12
C SER A 150 14.76 19.83 -22.63
N GLY A 151 15.77 19.41 -23.42
CA GLY A 151 15.68 19.22 -24.86
C GLY A 151 14.65 18.16 -25.24
N GLU A 152 14.54 17.10 -24.43
CA GLU A 152 13.55 16.04 -24.60
C GLU A 152 12.15 16.44 -24.07
N ARG A 153 11.25 16.79 -24.99
CA ARG A 153 9.89 17.25 -24.63
C ARG A 153 9.09 16.25 -23.79
N LYS A 154 9.21 14.94 -24.08
CA LYS A 154 8.46 13.89 -23.39
C LYS A 154 8.96 13.72 -21.95
N VAL A 155 10.27 13.66 -21.77
CA VAL A 155 10.94 13.63 -20.46
C VAL A 155 10.54 14.88 -19.66
N TRP A 156 10.79 16.08 -20.18
CA TRP A 156 10.47 17.35 -19.50
C TRP A 156 8.98 17.47 -19.12
N ALA A 157 8.06 17.00 -19.97
CA ALA A 157 6.63 17.00 -19.65
C ALA A 157 6.24 15.94 -18.60
N SER A 158 6.98 14.84 -18.49
CA SER A 158 6.84 13.85 -17.41
C SER A 158 7.31 14.43 -16.08
N LEU A 159 8.48 15.08 -16.08
CA LEU A 159 9.02 15.81 -14.92
C LEU A 159 7.97 16.80 -14.37
N LEU A 160 7.47 17.69 -15.21
CA LEU A 160 6.51 18.71 -14.77
C LEU A 160 5.18 18.12 -14.23
N ARG A 161 4.81 16.90 -14.63
CA ARG A 161 3.64 16.16 -14.12
C ARG A 161 3.91 15.47 -12.79
N LEU A 162 5.14 15.02 -12.52
CA LEU A 162 5.49 14.35 -11.26
C LEU A 162 5.64 15.31 -10.06
N LEU A 163 5.72 16.62 -10.32
CA LEU A 163 5.48 17.65 -9.31
C LEU A 163 4.05 17.59 -8.73
N GLU A 164 3.14 16.83 -9.34
CA GLU A 164 1.74 16.66 -8.96
C GLU A 164 1.49 15.39 -8.11
N ALA A 165 2.52 14.83 -7.44
CA ALA A 165 2.35 13.61 -6.66
C ALA A 165 1.33 13.79 -5.52
N HIS A 166 0.14 13.22 -5.72
CA HIS A 166 -0.91 13.12 -4.72
C HIS A 166 -0.58 11.93 -3.82
N ILE A 167 -0.26 12.20 -2.55
CA ILE A 167 0.02 11.17 -1.55
C ILE A 167 -1.27 10.89 -0.79
N SER A 168 -1.56 9.63 -0.51
CA SER A 168 -2.74 9.28 0.31
C SER A 168 -2.49 9.75 1.74
N ASP A 169 -3.41 10.55 2.29
CA ASP A 169 -3.35 11.06 3.64
C ASP A 169 -4.31 10.29 4.55
N ASP A 170 -3.72 9.50 5.44
CA ASP A 170 -4.43 8.48 6.19
C ASP A 170 -4.34 8.76 7.69
N VAL A 171 -5.49 8.94 8.33
CA VAL A 171 -5.58 9.32 9.76
C VAL A 171 -5.42 8.08 10.63
N THR A 172 -4.35 8.02 11.42
CA THR A 172 -4.17 7.02 12.48
C THR A 172 -4.29 7.70 13.85
N GLU A 173 -5.19 7.21 14.70
CA GLU A 173 -5.33 7.69 16.09
C GLU A 173 -4.20 7.10 16.94
N GLY A 174 -3.40 7.96 17.58
CA GLY A 174 -2.33 7.57 18.50
C GLY A 174 -2.74 7.74 19.97
N THR A 175 -2.27 6.86 20.84
CA THR A 175 -2.36 6.97 22.30
C THR A 175 -1.12 7.66 22.88
N ASN A 176 -1.30 8.49 23.91
CA ASN A 176 -0.30 9.40 24.47
C ASN A 176 0.60 8.74 25.52
N VAL A 177 1.92 8.80 25.36
CA VAL A 177 2.94 8.59 26.42
C VAL A 177 4.21 9.40 26.04
N PRO A 178 4.89 10.10 26.97
CA PRO A 178 6.09 10.88 26.64
C PRO A 178 7.39 10.07 26.81
N VAL A 179 8.27 10.01 25.79
CA VAL A 179 9.67 9.51 25.93
C VAL A 179 10.64 10.20 24.94
N SER A 180 11.90 10.33 25.37
CA SER A 180 13.04 11.13 24.87
C SER A 180 13.85 10.53 23.68
N SER A 181 14.99 11.20 23.39
CA SER A 181 15.81 11.30 22.17
C SER A 181 16.45 10.03 21.57
N SER A 182 16.79 10.12 20.27
CA SER A 182 17.25 9.06 19.32
C SER A 182 16.22 7.93 19.14
N PRO A 183 16.06 7.33 17.93
CA PRO A 183 15.14 6.20 17.78
C PRO A 183 15.63 5.06 18.68
N PRO A 184 14.90 4.71 19.76
CA PRO A 184 15.30 3.61 20.63
C PRO A 184 15.21 2.30 19.85
N TRP A 185 15.82 1.24 20.37
CA TRP A 185 15.60 -0.14 19.91
C TRP A 185 14.45 -0.76 20.70
N PRO A 186 13.68 -1.70 20.12
CA PRO A 186 12.60 -2.35 20.84
C PRO A 186 13.20 -3.35 21.85
N ASP A 187 12.86 -3.16 23.12
CA ASP A 187 13.20 -4.12 24.16
C ASP A 187 12.31 -5.37 24.07
N LEU A 188 12.92 -6.56 24.09
CA LEU A 188 12.22 -7.82 23.87
C LEU A 188 11.19 -8.11 24.97
N GLU A 189 11.53 -7.85 26.24
CA GLU A 189 10.64 -8.13 27.36
C GLU A 189 9.46 -7.17 27.39
N GLU A 190 9.70 -5.88 27.13
CA GLU A 190 8.64 -4.88 27.01
C GLU A 190 7.69 -5.25 25.87
N MET A 191 8.23 -5.62 24.71
CA MET A 191 7.44 -6.02 23.55
C MET A 191 6.59 -7.26 23.84
N GLN A 192 7.12 -8.28 24.51
CA GLN A 192 6.35 -9.47 24.91
C GLN A 192 5.18 -9.13 25.84
N LYS A 193 5.37 -8.18 26.76
CA LYS A 193 4.33 -7.74 27.71
C LYS A 193 3.27 -6.82 27.09
N MET A 194 3.58 -6.16 25.96
CA MET A 194 2.63 -5.27 25.29
C MET A 194 1.43 -6.05 24.69
N PRO A 195 0.18 -5.55 24.86
CA PRO A 195 -0.98 -6.15 24.22
C PRO A 195 -0.97 -5.88 22.72
N PHE A 196 -1.42 -6.86 21.93
CA PHE A 196 -1.63 -6.68 20.50
C PHE A 196 -2.92 -5.88 20.23
N ASP A 197 -2.80 -4.78 19.48
CA ASP A 197 -3.96 -4.03 19.01
C ASP A 197 -4.63 -4.76 17.84
N LEU A 198 -5.76 -5.38 18.16
CA LEU A 198 -6.56 -6.15 17.21
C LEU A 198 -7.28 -5.28 16.18
N ASN A 199 -7.46 -3.98 16.42
CA ASN A 199 -8.20 -3.14 15.51
C ASN A 199 -7.31 -2.71 14.32
N PRO A 200 -7.67 -3.04 13.07
CA PRO A 200 -6.95 -2.53 11.90
C PRO A 200 -7.20 -1.03 11.76
N ARG A 201 -6.26 -0.22 12.26
CA ARG A 201 -6.36 1.25 12.29
C ARG A 201 -6.11 1.91 10.94
N ASP A 202 -5.50 1.21 9.97
CA ASP A 202 -5.25 1.80 8.65
C ASP A 202 -6.57 2.14 7.94
N PRO A 203 -6.71 3.35 7.36
CA PRO A 203 -7.91 3.74 6.64
C PRO A 203 -8.29 2.85 5.45
N LYS A 204 -7.34 2.07 4.88
CA LYS A 204 -7.65 1.09 3.84
C LYS A 204 -8.60 0.00 4.34
N PHE A 205 -8.62 -0.26 5.64
CA PHE A 205 -9.54 -1.19 6.31
C PHE A 205 -10.76 -0.51 6.93
N LYS A 206 -10.97 0.79 6.68
CA LYS A 206 -12.11 1.54 7.25
C LYS A 206 -13.46 0.99 6.78
N GLN A 207 -13.50 0.45 5.58
CA GLN A 207 -14.70 -0.16 5.00
C GLN A 207 -14.79 -1.67 5.26
N CYS A 208 -13.85 -2.23 6.03
CA CYS A 208 -13.83 -3.65 6.36
C CYS A 208 -14.46 -3.90 7.73
N SER A 209 -14.82 -5.15 8.01
CA SER A 209 -15.32 -5.57 9.31
C SER A 209 -14.37 -5.23 10.44
N THR A 210 -14.93 -4.68 11.52
CA THR A 210 -14.13 -4.37 12.71
C THR A 210 -13.75 -5.67 13.41
N VAL A 211 -12.47 -5.85 13.76
CA VAL A 211 -12.05 -7.00 14.57
C VAL A 211 -12.46 -6.75 16.02
N TYR A 212 -13.21 -7.69 16.60
CA TYR A 212 -13.65 -7.63 17.98
C TYR A 212 -12.48 -7.79 18.95
N SER A 213 -12.42 -6.93 19.95
CA SER A 213 -11.33 -6.82 20.93
C SER A 213 -11.81 -6.71 22.39
N GLY A 214 -13.08 -7.06 22.67
CA GLY A 214 -13.67 -7.00 24.03
C GLY A 214 -13.95 -5.59 24.59
N ARG A 215 -13.26 -4.57 24.10
CA ARG A 215 -13.50 -3.14 24.42
C ARG A 215 -14.35 -2.51 23.33
N ASN A 216 -15.35 -1.72 23.73
CA ASN A 216 -16.27 -1.07 22.79
C ASN A 216 -15.49 -0.08 21.91
N PRO A 217 -15.38 -0.30 20.59
CA PRO A 217 -14.67 0.61 19.72
C PRO A 217 -15.54 1.87 19.55
N LEU A 218 -14.91 3.04 19.59
CA LEU A 218 -15.53 4.31 19.21
C LEU A 218 -16.10 4.31 17.76
N ARG A 219 -15.85 3.25 16.97
CA ARG A 219 -16.25 3.11 15.56
C ARG A 219 -17.75 2.82 15.35
N LEU A 220 -18.41 2.06 16.22
CA LEU A 220 -19.79 1.61 15.97
C LEU A 220 -20.87 2.62 16.39
N SER A 221 -20.56 3.61 17.24
CA SER A 221 -21.55 4.56 17.75
C SER A 221 -21.89 5.74 16.83
N GLY A 222 -21.28 5.83 15.63
CA GLY A 222 -21.35 7.03 14.77
C GLY A 222 -21.75 6.84 13.31
N LEU A 223 -22.04 5.61 12.84
CA LEU A 223 -22.42 5.37 11.44
C LEU A 223 -23.91 5.67 11.24
N LYS A 224 -24.25 6.93 10.95
CA LYS A 224 -25.56 7.26 10.35
C LYS A 224 -25.67 6.56 9.00
N GLN A 225 -26.87 6.05 8.72
CA GLN A 225 -27.29 5.36 7.50
C GLN A 225 -27.19 6.30 6.27
N GLU A 226 -25.97 6.56 5.82
CA GLU A 226 -25.74 7.17 4.51
C GLU A 226 -25.87 6.07 3.46
N LYS A 227 -26.79 6.26 2.51
CA LYS A 227 -27.02 5.35 1.38
C LYS A 227 -25.67 4.97 0.74
N TYR A 228 -25.43 3.66 0.66
CA TYR A 228 -24.40 3.08 -0.19
C TYR A 228 -24.80 3.38 -1.65
N ASP A 229 -24.29 4.47 -2.22
CA ASP A 229 -24.32 4.66 -3.67
C ASP A 229 -23.20 3.80 -4.27
N GLU A 230 -23.56 2.71 -4.94
CA GLU A 230 -22.71 1.67 -5.56
C GLU A 230 -21.63 2.19 -6.54
N ILE A 231 -21.48 3.49 -6.75
CA ILE A 231 -20.62 4.06 -7.81
C ILE A 231 -19.67 5.16 -7.30
N HIS A 232 -19.77 5.59 -6.03
CA HIS A 232 -18.86 6.60 -5.47
C HIS A 232 -18.21 6.17 -4.17
N GLU A 233 -17.19 5.31 -4.28
CA GLU A 233 -16.15 5.20 -3.26
C GLU A 233 -15.65 6.62 -2.95
N ARG A 234 -15.84 7.06 -1.70
CA ARG A 234 -15.35 8.36 -1.22
C ARG A 234 -13.86 8.47 -1.60
N LYS A 235 -13.52 9.37 -2.53
CA LYS A 235 -12.14 9.68 -2.93
C LYS A 235 -11.27 9.74 -1.68
N ARG A 236 -10.26 8.88 -1.57
CA ARG A 236 -9.27 8.95 -0.48
C ARG A 236 -8.76 10.37 -0.39
N LYS A 237 -8.68 10.92 0.82
CA LYS A 237 -8.10 12.25 1.00
C LYS A 237 -6.64 12.16 0.60
N THR A 238 -6.28 12.86 -0.47
CA THR A 238 -4.89 12.93 -0.92
C THR A 238 -4.33 14.31 -0.60
N VAL A 239 -3.10 14.35 -0.11
CA VAL A 239 -2.35 15.60 0.10
C VAL A 239 -1.23 15.66 -0.94
N SER A 240 -1.13 16.78 -1.64
CA SER A 240 -0.03 17.04 -2.55
C SER A 240 1.23 17.29 -1.72
N ILE A 241 2.26 16.45 -1.91
CA ILE A 241 3.50 16.51 -1.13
C ILE A 241 4.68 16.44 -2.09
N ARG A 242 5.74 17.19 -1.77
CA ARG A 242 6.99 17.16 -2.52
C ARG A 242 7.70 15.83 -2.25
N LEU A 243 8.10 15.13 -3.31
CA LEU A 243 8.95 13.94 -3.18
C LEU A 243 10.27 14.30 -2.48
N SER A 244 10.77 13.39 -1.63
CA SER A 244 12.11 13.50 -1.05
C SER A 244 13.16 13.43 -2.16
N MET A 245 14.39 13.84 -1.85
CA MET A 245 15.50 13.67 -2.79
C MET A 245 15.60 12.20 -3.25
N PHE A 246 15.50 11.23 -2.33
CA PHE A 246 15.60 9.80 -2.64
C PHE A 246 14.55 9.30 -3.64
N ALA A 247 13.31 9.78 -3.52
CA ALA A 247 12.22 9.38 -4.41
C ALA A 247 12.11 10.25 -5.68
N ALA A 248 12.54 11.50 -5.61
CA ALA A 248 12.58 12.40 -6.75
C ALA A 248 13.57 11.91 -7.82
N HIS A 249 14.69 11.27 -7.45
CA HIS A 249 15.63 10.79 -8.46
C HIS A 249 15.00 9.79 -9.44
N ASN A 250 14.06 8.94 -9.00
CA ASN A 250 13.29 8.06 -9.89
C ASN A 250 12.47 8.82 -10.94
N ALA A 251 11.91 9.96 -10.54
CA ALA A 251 11.05 10.76 -11.38
C ALA A 251 11.83 11.71 -12.28
N PHE A 252 13.09 12.02 -11.96
CA PHE A 252 13.75 13.18 -12.54
C PHE A 252 15.27 13.14 -12.77
N HIS A 253 15.96 12.06 -12.40
CA HIS A 253 17.42 11.96 -12.53
C HIS A 253 17.80 10.94 -13.61
N HIS A 254 18.59 11.37 -14.58
CA HIS A 254 18.98 10.60 -15.77
C HIS A 254 20.49 10.31 -15.79
N CYS A 255 21.06 9.92 -14.66
CA CYS A 255 22.45 9.45 -14.66
C CYS A 255 22.57 8.05 -15.27
N GLU A 256 23.76 7.69 -15.75
CA GLU A 256 24.02 6.37 -16.33
C GLU A 256 23.59 5.20 -15.40
N GLN A 257 23.75 5.37 -14.08
CA GLN A 257 23.34 4.38 -13.08
C GLN A 257 21.81 4.28 -12.94
N CYS A 258 21.08 5.38 -13.11
CA CYS A 258 19.61 5.39 -13.21
C CYS A 258 19.12 4.70 -14.48
N HIS A 259 19.77 4.96 -15.61
CA HIS A 259 19.44 4.30 -16.88
C HIS A 259 19.67 2.79 -16.78
N HIS A 260 20.77 2.33 -16.17
CA HIS A 260 21.00 0.91 -15.88
C HIS A 260 19.93 0.30 -14.97
N TYR A 261 19.20 1.10 -14.18
CA TYR A 261 18.16 0.61 -13.29
C TYR A 261 16.76 0.61 -13.94
N SER A 262 16.38 1.66 -14.66
CA SER A 262 14.97 1.88 -15.08
C SER A 262 14.72 1.91 -16.59
N GLU A 263 15.69 2.25 -17.44
CA GLU A 263 15.41 2.53 -18.86
C GLU A 263 16.16 1.59 -19.83
N PRO A 264 15.51 1.13 -20.91
CA PRO A 264 16.22 0.64 -22.09
C PRO A 264 16.84 1.85 -22.80
N GLY A 265 18.17 2.00 -22.74
CA GLY A 265 18.85 3.10 -23.42
C GLY A 265 18.52 3.14 -24.93
N PRO A 266 18.42 4.33 -25.56
CA PRO A 266 17.96 4.50 -26.94
C PRO A 266 18.85 3.84 -28.02
N ALA A 267 19.97 3.23 -27.64
CA ALA A 267 20.93 2.59 -28.55
C ALA A 267 21.43 1.20 -28.08
N ARG A 268 20.80 0.55 -27.09
CA ARG A 268 21.23 -0.79 -26.63
C ARG A 268 20.11 -1.83 -26.79
N PRO A 269 20.42 -3.05 -27.29
CA PRO A 269 19.47 -4.16 -27.21
C PRO A 269 19.06 -4.37 -25.74
N LEU A 270 17.84 -4.87 -25.52
CA LEU A 270 17.36 -5.32 -24.21
C LEU A 270 18.51 -6.01 -23.48
N SER A 271 18.80 -5.59 -22.24
CA SER A 271 19.81 -6.25 -21.40
C SER A 271 19.63 -7.76 -21.53
N ASP A 272 20.72 -8.47 -21.85
CA ASP A 272 20.67 -9.92 -21.98
C ASP A 272 20.15 -10.48 -20.64
N CYS A 273 18.91 -10.97 -20.65
CA CYS A 273 18.31 -11.63 -19.52
C CYS A 273 18.35 -13.13 -19.75
N THR A 274 18.69 -13.87 -18.72
CA THR A 274 18.65 -15.32 -18.68
C THR A 274 17.35 -15.78 -18.04
N PHE A 275 16.82 -16.90 -18.55
CA PHE A 275 15.59 -17.52 -18.06
C PHE A 275 15.98 -18.75 -17.26
N HIS A 276 15.55 -18.80 -16.01
CA HIS A 276 15.82 -19.92 -15.13
C HIS A 276 14.53 -20.43 -14.50
N ALA A 277 14.38 -21.75 -14.48
CA ALA A 277 13.33 -22.39 -13.69
C ALA A 277 13.85 -22.65 -12.27
N PHE A 278 12.98 -22.47 -11.29
CA PHE A 278 13.18 -22.85 -9.90
C PHE A 278 12.00 -23.69 -9.45
N SER A 279 12.25 -24.93 -9.04
CA SER A 279 11.19 -25.85 -8.64
C SER A 279 11.30 -26.23 -7.17
N PHE A 280 10.16 -26.36 -6.50
CA PHE A 280 10.08 -26.89 -5.15
C PHE A 280 8.73 -27.56 -4.90
N CYS A 281 8.68 -28.50 -3.95
CA CYS A 281 7.47 -29.18 -3.55
C CYS A 281 6.75 -28.38 -2.46
N SER A 282 5.51 -27.95 -2.71
CA SER A 282 4.67 -27.34 -1.68
C SER A 282 3.59 -28.31 -1.22
N SER A 283 3.58 -28.65 0.06
CA SER A 283 2.58 -29.54 0.66
C SER A 283 1.16 -28.97 0.56
N MET A 284 1.02 -27.64 0.53
CA MET A 284 -0.27 -26.94 0.43
C MET A 284 -0.85 -26.95 -0.98
N LEU A 285 0.01 -27.00 -2.01
CA LEU A 285 -0.41 -27.08 -3.41
C LEU A 285 -0.50 -28.53 -3.91
N GLY A 286 0.09 -29.48 -3.18
CA GLY A 286 0.02 -30.91 -3.47
C GLY A 286 0.84 -31.37 -4.67
N GLU A 287 1.61 -30.47 -5.28
CA GLU A 287 2.37 -30.70 -6.51
C GLU A 287 3.72 -29.94 -6.48
N GLU A 288 4.61 -30.28 -7.41
CA GLU A 288 5.84 -29.53 -7.66
C GLU A 288 5.50 -28.19 -8.34
N VAL A 289 5.87 -27.09 -7.70
CA VAL A 289 5.67 -25.75 -8.22
C VAL A 289 6.90 -25.33 -9.00
N GLN A 290 6.73 -24.99 -10.27
CA GLN A 290 7.78 -24.42 -11.10
C GLN A 290 7.61 -22.89 -11.24
N LEU A 291 8.54 -22.14 -10.67
CA LEU A 291 8.64 -20.69 -10.83
C LEU A 291 9.66 -20.35 -11.91
N HIS A 292 9.45 -19.22 -12.60
CA HIS A 292 10.37 -18.76 -13.63
C HIS A 292 11.00 -17.43 -13.22
N PHE A 293 12.33 -17.39 -13.20
CA PHE A 293 13.12 -16.19 -13.00
C PHE A 293 13.60 -15.64 -14.33
N ILE A 294 13.45 -14.33 -14.49
CA ILE A 294 14.10 -13.56 -15.55
C ILE A 294 15.16 -12.71 -14.87
N ILE A 295 16.42 -13.07 -15.05
CA ILE A 295 17.55 -12.46 -14.34
C ILE A 295 18.39 -11.67 -15.35
N PRO A 296 18.54 -10.35 -15.16
CA PRO A 296 19.53 -9.58 -15.92
C PRO A 296 20.95 -10.04 -15.57
N LYS A 297 21.84 -10.17 -16.57
CA LYS A 297 23.24 -10.63 -16.37
C LYS A 297 24.00 -9.90 -15.25
N ASN A 298 23.77 -8.59 -15.07
CA ASN A 298 24.41 -7.80 -14.01
C ASN A 298 23.95 -8.18 -12.59
N LYS A 299 22.87 -8.96 -12.43
CA LYS A 299 22.30 -9.41 -11.15
C LYS A 299 22.53 -10.89 -10.86
N GLU A 300 23.11 -11.66 -11.78
CA GLU A 300 23.38 -13.10 -11.61
C GLU A 300 24.28 -13.42 -10.41
N HIS A 301 25.15 -12.49 -10.00
CA HIS A 301 26.00 -12.65 -8.82
C HIS A 301 25.25 -12.79 -7.48
N HIS A 302 23.94 -12.46 -7.44
CA HIS A 302 23.08 -12.70 -6.29
C HIS A 302 22.52 -14.14 -6.24
N PHE A 303 22.79 -14.95 -7.26
CA PHE A 303 22.22 -16.28 -7.41
C PHE A 303 23.33 -17.34 -7.47
N VAL A 304 22.94 -18.60 -7.24
CA VAL A 304 23.78 -19.77 -7.37
C VAL A 304 23.19 -20.64 -8.47
N PHE A 305 24.02 -20.99 -9.44
CA PHE A 305 23.64 -21.82 -10.57
C PHE A 305 24.43 -23.12 -10.52
N SER A 306 23.84 -24.19 -11.05
CA SER A 306 24.48 -25.49 -11.13
C SER A 306 25.76 -25.44 -11.97
N GLN A 307 26.65 -26.43 -11.79
CA GLN A 307 27.93 -26.50 -12.52
C GLN A 307 27.79 -26.54 -14.04
N GLN A 308 26.61 -26.94 -14.55
CA GLN A 308 26.27 -26.91 -15.98
C GLN A 308 25.71 -25.55 -16.45
N GLY A 309 25.58 -24.57 -15.56
CA GLY A 309 25.30 -23.15 -15.85
C GLY A 309 23.85 -22.80 -16.20
N HIS A 310 22.93 -23.77 -16.25
CA HIS A 310 21.57 -23.54 -16.76
C HIS A 310 20.48 -23.54 -15.68
N GLN A 311 20.65 -24.28 -14.58
CA GLN A 311 19.62 -24.42 -13.55
C GLN A 311 19.91 -23.53 -12.33
N LEU A 312 18.90 -22.79 -11.87
CA LEU A 312 19.00 -21.98 -10.66
C LEU A 312 18.85 -22.89 -9.43
N GLU A 313 19.86 -22.88 -8.57
CA GLU A 313 19.88 -23.70 -7.34
C GLU A 313 19.36 -22.90 -6.14
N SER A 314 19.84 -21.67 -5.95
CA SER A 314 19.41 -20.81 -4.84
C SER A 314 19.70 -19.33 -5.09
N MET A 315 19.05 -18.48 -4.30
CA MET A 315 19.38 -17.07 -4.11
C MET A 315 20.31 -16.97 -2.90
N ARG A 316 21.46 -16.31 -3.07
CA ARG A 316 22.47 -16.19 -2.01
C ARG A 316 21.91 -15.40 -0.82
N LEU A 317 22.02 -15.96 0.38
CA LEU A 317 21.65 -15.28 1.62
C LEU A 317 22.91 -14.88 2.40
N PRO A 318 22.96 -13.65 2.95
CA PRO A 318 24.07 -13.19 3.78
C PRO A 318 24.04 -13.86 5.17
N LEU A 319 25.08 -13.61 5.96
CA LEU A 319 25.17 -14.04 7.35
C LEU A 319 24.60 -12.98 8.32
N LEU A 320 24.19 -13.41 9.50
CA LEU A 320 23.81 -12.53 10.61
C LEU A 320 24.96 -11.61 11.03
N SER A 321 26.21 -12.06 10.92
CA SER A 321 27.42 -11.32 11.28
C SER A 321 27.84 -10.24 10.28
N ASP A 322 27.39 -10.34 9.01
CA ASP A 322 27.76 -9.37 7.98
C ASP A 322 27.33 -7.96 8.38
N GLN A 323 28.20 -6.94 8.27
CA GLN A 323 27.83 -5.55 8.62
C GLN A 323 27.66 -4.66 7.38
N ASP A 324 27.97 -5.19 6.19
CA ASP A 324 28.04 -4.41 4.96
C ASP A 324 26.74 -4.48 4.17
N GLY A 325 26.01 -3.36 4.14
CA GLY A 325 24.86 -3.16 3.24
C GLY A 325 23.54 -3.70 3.75
N VAL A 326 22.53 -3.67 2.86
CA VAL A 326 21.17 -4.17 3.16
C VAL A 326 21.14 -5.67 2.91
N LYS A 327 20.75 -6.44 3.92
CA LYS A 327 20.79 -7.91 3.86
C LYS A 327 19.54 -8.52 3.27
N SER A 328 18.39 -7.96 3.61
CA SER A 328 17.09 -8.57 3.32
C SER A 328 16.71 -8.36 1.85
N THR A 329 16.43 -9.47 1.16
CA THR A 329 15.88 -9.43 -0.20
C THR A 329 14.54 -8.70 -0.21
N ILE A 330 14.38 -7.75 -1.14
CA ILE A 330 13.18 -6.95 -1.28
C ILE A 330 12.27 -7.60 -2.32
N PHE A 331 11.10 -8.06 -1.91
CA PHE A 331 10.04 -8.55 -2.78
C PHE A 331 8.95 -7.49 -2.92
N THR A 332 8.54 -7.23 -4.16
CA THR A 332 7.41 -6.36 -4.48
C THR A 332 6.37 -7.14 -5.28
N PRO A 333 5.24 -7.55 -4.67
CA PRO A 333 4.14 -8.15 -5.40
C PRO A 333 3.51 -7.12 -6.33
N THR A 334 3.36 -7.45 -7.61
CA THR A 334 2.76 -6.52 -8.58
C THR A 334 1.25 -6.53 -8.52
N THR A 335 0.66 -5.39 -8.88
CA THR A 335 -0.80 -5.21 -8.90
C THR A 335 -1.30 -4.65 -10.22
N GLY A 336 -0.60 -4.95 -11.33
CA GLY A 336 -0.93 -4.49 -12.68
C GLY A 336 -0.69 -3.00 -12.91
N ARG A 337 0.31 -2.41 -12.23
CA ARG A 337 0.64 -0.98 -12.26
C ARG A 337 2.08 -0.78 -12.74
N GLN A 338 2.46 -1.35 -13.88
CA GLN A 338 3.84 -1.33 -14.35
C GLN A 338 4.42 0.07 -14.62
N ASP A 339 3.59 1.02 -15.07
CA ASP A 339 4.01 2.37 -15.49
C ASP A 339 3.98 3.38 -14.33
N LEU A 340 2.98 3.25 -13.46
CA LEU A 340 2.73 4.15 -12.34
C LEU A 340 3.00 3.51 -11.00
N GLY A 341 3.32 2.23 -10.89
CA GLY A 341 3.36 1.51 -9.60
C GLY A 341 4.71 1.59 -8.94
N LEU A 342 5.80 1.35 -9.65
CA LEU A 342 7.10 1.09 -9.05
C LEU A 342 7.93 2.34 -8.72
N LEU A 343 8.90 2.16 -7.82
CA LEU A 343 9.91 3.15 -7.44
C LEU A 343 11.30 2.61 -7.75
N ASN A 344 12.16 3.43 -8.36
CA ASN A 344 13.59 3.11 -8.50
C ASN A 344 14.27 3.05 -7.12
N LEU A 345 14.60 1.83 -6.67
CA LEU A 345 15.19 1.63 -5.34
C LEU A 345 16.68 1.94 -5.29
N HIS A 346 17.38 2.10 -6.42
CA HIS A 346 18.80 2.46 -6.41
C HIS A 346 19.06 3.75 -5.63
N HIS A 347 18.30 4.82 -5.91
CA HIS A 347 18.44 6.08 -5.17
C HIS A 347 17.76 6.04 -3.80
N ALA A 348 16.68 5.26 -3.65
CA ALA A 348 16.10 5.01 -2.33
C ALA A 348 17.10 4.34 -1.39
N LEU A 349 18.01 3.53 -1.93
CA LEU A 349 19.05 2.80 -1.22
C LEU A 349 20.44 3.47 -1.32
N GLU A 350 20.51 4.71 -1.80
CA GLU A 350 21.77 5.48 -1.92
C GLU A 350 22.89 4.72 -2.67
N GLY A 351 22.52 3.92 -3.67
CA GLY A 351 23.46 3.10 -4.45
C GLY A 351 24.00 1.86 -3.72
N ALA A 352 23.48 1.52 -2.53
CA ALA A 352 23.88 0.31 -1.82
C ALA A 352 23.52 -0.95 -2.64
N PRO A 353 24.35 -2.02 -2.59
CA PRO A 353 24.02 -3.29 -3.22
C PRO A 353 22.75 -3.85 -2.58
N HIS A 354 21.82 -4.31 -3.42
CA HIS A 354 20.55 -4.86 -3.00
C HIS A 354 19.96 -5.77 -4.07
N LEU A 355 19.21 -6.77 -3.60
CA LEU A 355 18.40 -7.65 -4.42
C LEU A 355 16.93 -7.22 -4.33
N HIS A 356 16.38 -6.78 -5.46
CA HIS A 356 14.97 -6.42 -5.60
C HIS A 356 14.32 -7.33 -6.64
N ILE A 357 13.29 -8.06 -6.22
CA ILE A 357 12.56 -9.03 -7.04
C ILE A 357 11.11 -8.56 -7.18
N LEU A 358 10.70 -8.36 -8.43
CA LEU A 358 9.31 -8.07 -8.78
C LEU A 358 8.57 -9.39 -8.97
N VAL A 359 7.53 -9.62 -8.19
CA VAL A 359 6.72 -10.84 -8.30
C VAL A 359 5.54 -10.56 -9.20
N VAL A 360 5.64 -11.04 -10.45
CA VAL A 360 4.73 -10.71 -11.54
C VAL A 360 3.85 -11.90 -11.88
N LYS A 361 2.59 -11.61 -12.21
CA LYS A 361 1.71 -12.61 -12.83
C LYS A 361 2.15 -12.86 -14.27
N GLN A 362 1.94 -14.07 -14.78
CA GLN A 362 2.40 -14.44 -16.11
C GLN A 362 1.89 -13.53 -17.22
N HIS A 363 0.62 -13.11 -17.16
CA HIS A 363 0.02 -12.21 -18.15
C HIS A 363 0.59 -10.77 -18.09
N GLU A 364 1.14 -10.35 -16.94
CA GLU A 364 1.76 -9.03 -16.75
C GLU A 364 3.25 -9.03 -17.14
N MET A 365 3.86 -10.20 -17.30
CA MET A 365 5.29 -10.39 -17.55
C MET A 365 5.82 -9.52 -18.70
N ALA A 366 5.14 -9.54 -19.86
CA ALA A 366 5.58 -8.80 -21.04
C ALA A 366 5.57 -7.28 -20.80
N LEU A 367 4.62 -6.78 -20.00
CA LEU A 367 4.51 -5.37 -19.64
C LEU A 367 5.63 -4.98 -18.69
N TYR A 368 5.85 -5.74 -17.61
CA TYR A 368 6.93 -5.46 -16.67
C TYR A 368 8.31 -5.59 -17.32
N ARG A 369 8.52 -6.54 -18.23
CA ARG A 369 9.77 -6.64 -19.00
C ARG A 369 10.01 -5.43 -19.90
N LYS A 370 8.94 -4.82 -20.42
CA LYS A 370 9.04 -3.61 -21.25
C LYS A 370 9.35 -2.35 -20.43
N PHE A 371 8.69 -2.19 -19.28
CA PHE A 371 8.83 -0.99 -18.45
C PHE A 371 10.03 -1.06 -17.48
N TRP A 372 10.43 -2.26 -17.05
CA TRP A 372 11.48 -2.49 -16.06
C TRP A 372 12.45 -3.60 -16.52
N PRO A 373 13.15 -3.43 -17.66
CA PRO A 373 13.96 -4.48 -18.29
C PRO A 373 15.17 -4.94 -17.46
N ASN A 374 15.65 -4.09 -16.54
CA ASN A 374 16.85 -4.34 -15.73
C ASN A 374 16.53 -4.87 -14.32
N HIS A 375 15.28 -5.26 -14.06
CA HIS A 375 14.85 -5.83 -12.79
C HIS A 375 14.76 -7.35 -12.86
N VAL A 376 14.97 -8.01 -11.73
CA VAL A 376 14.70 -9.44 -11.61
C VAL A 376 13.19 -9.63 -11.53
N LEU A 377 12.64 -10.44 -12.44
CA LEU A 377 11.23 -10.80 -12.44
C LEU A 377 11.07 -12.23 -11.97
N LEU A 378 10.28 -12.43 -10.93
CA LEU A 378 9.75 -13.73 -10.53
C LEU A 378 8.36 -13.89 -11.15
N VAL A 379 8.25 -14.73 -12.17
CA VAL A 379 7.00 -14.97 -12.89
C VAL A 379 6.25 -16.13 -12.25
N LEU A 380 5.07 -15.83 -11.74
CA LEU A 380 4.17 -16.83 -11.18
C LEU A 380 3.50 -17.65 -12.29
N PRO A 381 3.22 -18.95 -12.06
CA PRO A 381 2.46 -19.81 -12.97
C PRO A 381 1.11 -19.21 -13.43
N SER A 382 0.63 -19.66 -14.59
CA SER A 382 -0.64 -19.22 -15.20
C SER A 382 -1.84 -19.34 -14.27
N ILE A 383 -1.85 -20.36 -13.41
CA ILE A 383 -2.91 -20.62 -12.42
C ILE A 383 -3.13 -19.43 -11.47
N PHE A 384 -2.11 -18.58 -11.25
CA PHE A 384 -2.19 -17.43 -10.36
C PHE A 384 -2.59 -16.12 -11.07
N ASN A 385 -2.86 -16.15 -12.39
CA ASN A 385 -3.21 -14.94 -13.14
C ASN A 385 -4.45 -14.26 -12.57
N ASN A 386 -5.47 -15.04 -12.20
CA ASN A 386 -6.71 -14.49 -11.67
C ASN A 386 -6.71 -14.34 -10.15
N SER A 387 -5.74 -14.94 -9.44
CA SER A 387 -5.68 -14.94 -7.97
C SER A 387 -5.43 -13.56 -7.36
N GLY A 388 -5.77 -13.42 -6.08
CA GLY A 388 -5.55 -12.20 -5.30
C GLY A 388 -4.08 -11.97 -4.93
N VAL A 389 -3.81 -10.83 -4.26
CA VAL A 389 -2.47 -10.50 -3.74
C VAL A 389 -2.02 -11.49 -2.65
N GLY A 390 -2.96 -12.18 -2.00
CA GLY A 390 -2.68 -13.27 -1.07
C GLY A 390 -1.83 -14.37 -1.70
N ALA A 391 -2.12 -14.75 -2.95
CA ALA A 391 -1.33 -15.72 -3.70
C ALA A 391 0.12 -15.27 -3.90
N ALA A 392 0.34 -14.02 -4.30
CA ALA A 392 1.69 -13.50 -4.50
C ALA A 392 2.50 -13.51 -3.19
N ARG A 393 1.90 -13.11 -2.06
CA ARG A 393 2.58 -13.15 -0.75
C ARG A 393 2.82 -14.56 -0.24
N PHE A 394 1.89 -15.48 -0.49
CA PHE A 394 2.07 -16.91 -0.22
C PHE A 394 3.28 -17.45 -0.99
N MET A 395 3.33 -17.22 -2.30
CA MET A 395 4.44 -17.68 -3.15
C MET A 395 5.79 -17.07 -2.75
N ILE A 396 5.83 -15.79 -2.39
CA ILE A 396 7.03 -15.13 -1.87
C ILE A 396 7.54 -15.86 -0.61
N LYS A 397 6.63 -16.14 0.34
CA LYS A 397 6.99 -16.78 1.61
C LYS A 397 7.47 -18.22 1.40
N GLU A 398 6.74 -19.02 0.62
CA GLU A 398 7.10 -20.42 0.31
C GLU A 398 8.46 -20.49 -0.39
N LEU A 399 8.66 -19.71 -1.46
CA LEU A 399 9.94 -19.61 -2.15
C LEU A 399 11.08 -19.26 -1.18
N SER A 400 10.86 -18.26 -0.33
CA SER A 400 11.88 -17.78 0.60
C SER A 400 12.23 -18.82 1.67
N TYR A 401 11.24 -19.60 2.12
CA TYR A 401 11.46 -20.71 3.05
C TYR A 401 12.32 -21.81 2.42
N HIS A 402 11.96 -22.28 1.22
CA HIS A 402 12.77 -23.28 0.52
C HIS A 402 14.18 -22.77 0.22
N ASN A 403 14.30 -21.51 -0.19
CA ASN A 403 15.59 -20.88 -0.42
C ASN A 403 16.46 -20.82 0.84
N LEU A 404 15.86 -20.53 2.01
CA LEU A 404 16.57 -20.53 3.29
C LEU A 404 17.15 -21.91 3.60
N GLU A 405 16.37 -22.98 3.44
CA GLU A 405 16.85 -24.34 3.69
C GLU A 405 17.95 -24.77 2.71
N LEU A 406 17.84 -24.40 1.43
CA LEU A 406 18.89 -24.65 0.43
C LEU A 406 20.19 -23.92 0.78
N GLU A 407 20.11 -22.65 1.18
CA GLU A 407 21.29 -21.87 1.58
C GLU A 407 21.90 -22.36 2.89
N ARG A 408 21.09 -22.79 3.85
CA ARG A 408 21.56 -23.44 5.08
C ARG A 408 22.38 -24.68 4.76
N ASN A 409 21.88 -25.56 3.89
CA ASN A 409 22.60 -26.77 3.47
C ASN A 409 23.92 -26.41 2.76
N ARG A 410 23.86 -25.50 1.79
CA ARG A 410 25.04 -25.08 0.99
C ARG A 410 26.14 -24.44 1.83
N GLN A 411 25.77 -23.61 2.80
CA GLN A 411 26.73 -22.92 3.67
C GLN A 411 27.21 -23.80 4.83
N GLU A 412 26.40 -24.77 5.28
CA GLU A 412 26.81 -25.79 6.26
C GLU A 412 27.95 -26.66 5.72
N GLU A 413 27.91 -27.02 4.43
CA GLU A 413 29.03 -27.69 3.75
C GLU A 413 30.33 -26.85 3.75
N GLN A 414 30.22 -25.52 3.93
CA GLN A 414 31.33 -24.58 4.01
C GLN A 414 31.74 -24.27 5.46
N GLY A 415 31.11 -24.92 6.45
CA GLY A 415 31.41 -24.77 7.87
C GLY A 415 30.64 -23.65 8.61
N VAL A 416 29.63 -23.05 7.97
CA VAL A 416 28.75 -22.05 8.60
C VAL A 416 27.64 -22.75 9.40
N GLN A 417 27.28 -22.24 10.58
CA GLN A 417 26.15 -22.80 11.31
C GLN A 417 24.82 -22.41 10.65
N ARG A 418 23.86 -23.34 10.58
CA ARG A 418 22.53 -23.10 9.96
C ARG A 418 21.79 -21.88 10.53
N GLN A 419 22.01 -21.58 11.80
CA GLN A 419 21.40 -20.45 12.51
C GLN A 419 22.01 -19.09 12.16
N ASP A 420 23.21 -19.07 11.56
CA ASP A 420 23.91 -17.85 11.19
C ASP A 420 23.42 -17.30 9.84
N VAL A 421 22.69 -18.09 9.05
CA VAL A 421 22.14 -17.67 7.75
C VAL A 421 20.96 -16.72 7.95
N TRP A 422 20.96 -15.58 7.25
CA TRP A 422 19.96 -14.52 7.38
C TRP A 422 18.54 -14.98 6.96
N PRO A 423 17.55 -15.03 7.89
CA PRO A 423 16.22 -15.58 7.60
C PRO A 423 15.16 -14.51 7.25
N PHE A 424 15.55 -13.25 7.04
CA PHE A 424 14.59 -12.16 6.82
C PHE A 424 14.45 -11.79 5.35
N ILE A 425 13.20 -11.53 4.95
CA ILE A 425 12.83 -10.93 3.67
C ILE A 425 12.03 -9.67 3.90
N LEU A 426 12.09 -8.71 2.98
CA LEU A 426 11.25 -7.52 2.99
C LEU A 426 10.15 -7.65 1.93
N ILE A 427 8.88 -7.61 2.34
CA ILE A 427 7.73 -7.51 1.43
C ILE A 427 7.25 -6.06 1.44
N MET A 428 7.34 -5.39 0.29
CA MET A 428 6.98 -3.98 0.12
C MET A 428 6.00 -3.79 -1.03
N ASP A 429 4.91 -3.07 -0.79
CA ASP A 429 3.93 -2.72 -1.82
C ASP A 429 4.52 -1.78 -2.88
N ASP A 430 4.07 -1.90 -4.12
CA ASP A 430 4.60 -1.14 -5.27
C ASP A 430 4.44 0.37 -5.05
N SER A 431 3.32 0.79 -4.46
CA SER A 431 2.97 2.20 -4.24
C SER A 431 3.74 2.90 -3.13
N CYS A 432 4.65 2.22 -2.42
CA CYS A 432 5.52 2.80 -1.40
C CYS A 432 6.59 3.70 -2.03
N VAL A 433 6.63 4.99 -1.64
CA VAL A 433 7.48 5.98 -2.32
C VAL A 433 8.35 6.83 -1.42
N LEU A 434 7.99 7.02 -0.14
CA LEU A 434 8.73 7.90 0.76
C LEU A 434 8.80 7.33 2.16
N TRP A 435 9.91 7.62 2.83
CA TRP A 435 10.16 7.26 4.21
C TRP A 435 10.55 8.49 5.01
N ASN A 436 10.02 8.59 6.23
CA ASN A 436 10.33 9.68 7.15
C ASN A 436 10.71 9.15 8.52
N ALA A 437 11.68 9.79 9.16
CA ALA A 437 11.95 9.65 10.58
C ALA A 437 11.24 10.77 11.36
N HIS A 438 10.69 10.42 12.52
CA HIS A 438 9.99 11.33 13.43
C HIS A 438 10.86 11.56 14.65
N ILE A 439 11.51 12.70 14.70
CA ILE A 439 12.42 13.09 15.77
C ILE A 439 11.65 13.98 16.74
N GLN A 440 11.67 13.61 18.02
CA GLN A 440 11.10 14.43 19.06
C GLN A 440 12.19 15.31 19.67
N ASN A 441 12.02 16.61 19.55
CA ASN A 441 12.96 17.59 20.09
C ASN A 441 12.72 17.77 21.60
N ARG A 442 13.73 18.32 22.30
CA ARG A 442 13.69 18.54 23.76
C ARG A 442 12.56 19.47 24.21
N ASP A 443 12.07 20.31 23.30
CA ASP A 443 10.93 21.22 23.48
C ASP A 443 9.57 20.53 23.25
N GLY A 444 9.55 19.21 23.01
CA GLY A 444 8.35 18.43 22.72
C GLY A 444 7.83 18.57 21.30
N SER A 445 8.48 19.40 20.46
CA SER A 445 8.13 19.50 19.05
C SER A 445 8.54 18.23 18.28
N VAL A 446 7.76 17.88 17.27
CA VAL A 446 8.04 16.74 16.40
C VAL A 446 8.53 17.25 15.07
N GLU A 447 9.78 16.93 14.75
CA GLU A 447 10.37 17.17 13.44
C GLU A 447 10.24 15.91 12.58
N VAL A 448 9.78 16.10 11.34
CA VAL A 448 9.65 15.02 10.36
C VAL A 448 10.73 15.20 9.31
N CYS A 449 11.69 14.28 9.29
CA CYS A 449 12.82 14.30 8.36
C CYS A 449 12.64 13.22 7.31
N ASN A 450 12.82 13.55 6.04
CA ASN A 450 12.91 12.54 4.99
C ASN A 450 14.18 11.70 5.21
N VAL A 451 14.05 10.39 5.11
CA VAL A 451 15.17 9.44 5.21
C VAL A 451 15.17 8.51 4.00
N SER A 452 16.34 7.93 3.69
CA SER A 452 16.45 6.92 2.64
C SER A 452 15.88 5.58 3.12
N LEU A 453 15.50 4.73 2.18
CA LEU A 453 15.12 3.36 2.48
C LEU A 453 16.31 2.60 3.10
N LYS A 454 17.54 2.88 2.67
CA LYS A 454 18.76 2.28 3.23
C LYS A 454 18.86 2.53 4.72
N SER A 455 18.73 3.78 5.17
CA SER A 455 18.79 4.10 6.60
C SER A 455 17.71 3.39 7.42
N VAL A 456 16.51 3.25 6.86
CA VAL A 456 15.40 2.54 7.51
C VAL A 456 15.70 1.06 7.62
N LEU A 457 16.17 0.41 6.54
CA LEU A 457 16.47 -1.01 6.54
C LEU A 457 17.66 -1.34 7.44
N LEU A 458 18.76 -0.60 7.35
CA LEU A 458 19.90 -0.79 8.25
C LEU A 458 19.49 -0.63 9.72
N HIS A 459 18.61 0.33 10.02
CA HIS A 459 18.07 0.47 11.36
C HIS A 459 17.13 -0.68 11.74
N MET A 460 16.35 -1.28 10.85
CA MET A 460 15.52 -2.44 11.22
C MET A 460 16.36 -3.72 11.37
N GLU A 461 17.33 -3.93 10.48
CA GLU A 461 18.18 -5.12 10.42
C GLU A 461 19.17 -5.19 11.59
N ALA A 462 19.62 -4.04 12.12
CA ALA A 462 20.51 -4.00 13.28
C ALA A 462 19.75 -4.16 14.63
N THR A 463 18.47 -4.57 14.62
CA THR A 463 17.68 -4.76 15.85
C THR A 463 18.33 -5.77 16.79
N PRO A 464 18.64 -5.39 18.05
CA PRO A 464 19.09 -6.34 19.04
C PRO A 464 18.08 -7.50 19.15
N SER A 465 18.59 -8.73 19.09
CA SER A 465 17.76 -9.94 19.15
C SER A 465 16.67 -9.99 18.08
N LEU A 466 16.91 -9.43 16.88
CA LEU A 466 15.96 -9.44 15.75
C LEU A 466 15.39 -10.84 15.47
N SER A 467 16.18 -11.89 15.67
CA SER A 467 15.77 -13.30 15.50
C SER A 467 14.54 -13.72 16.31
N HIS A 468 14.20 -13.03 17.40
CA HIS A 468 13.01 -13.30 18.20
C HIS A 468 11.76 -12.59 17.66
N TYR A 469 11.94 -11.58 16.80
CA TYR A 469 10.84 -10.88 16.16
C TYR A 469 10.46 -11.61 14.88
N THR A 470 9.18 -11.93 14.78
CA THR A 470 8.62 -12.64 13.64
C THR A 470 8.37 -11.68 12.48
N MET A 471 7.85 -10.50 12.79
CA MET A 471 7.55 -9.47 11.79
C MET A 471 7.83 -8.08 12.34
N CYS A 472 8.47 -7.26 11.52
CA CYS A 472 8.71 -5.85 11.80
C CYS A 472 8.13 -4.99 10.67
N GLY A 473 7.49 -3.87 10.99
CA GLY A 473 6.93 -2.97 9.99
C GLY A 473 6.93 -1.52 10.44
N LEU A 474 6.45 -0.65 9.56
CA LEU A 474 6.46 0.80 9.79
C LEU A 474 5.05 1.33 9.98
N ARG A 475 4.91 2.48 10.66
CA ARG A 475 3.64 3.20 10.64
C ARG A 475 3.42 3.87 9.29
N LYS A 476 2.16 4.12 8.93
CA LYS A 476 1.83 4.97 7.79
C LYS A 476 1.91 6.44 8.16
N TRP A 477 2.22 7.27 7.18
CA TRP A 477 2.25 8.72 7.35
C TRP A 477 0.84 9.34 7.37
N SER A 478 0.68 10.43 8.13
CA SER A 478 -0.53 11.25 8.19
C SER A 478 -0.20 12.74 8.29
N SER A 479 -0.99 13.59 7.64
CA SER A 479 -0.89 15.05 7.72
C SER A 479 -1.31 15.60 9.09
N LYS A 480 -2.17 14.85 9.79
CA LYS A 480 -2.67 15.20 11.13
C LYS A 480 -1.69 14.90 12.25
N THR A 481 -0.57 14.22 11.97
CA THR A 481 0.42 13.87 12.99
C THR A 481 1.17 15.09 13.56
N SER A 482 0.89 16.30 13.10
CA SER A 482 1.34 17.51 13.80
C SER A 482 0.35 17.91 14.89
N ILE A 483 0.76 17.90 16.17
CA ILE A 483 0.81 19.09 17.06
C ILE A 483 0.95 18.77 18.57
N LEU A 484 0.72 17.55 19.10
CA LEU A 484 0.74 17.37 20.58
C LEU A 484 1.47 16.16 21.19
N CYS A 485 1.68 15.03 20.50
CA CYS A 485 2.45 13.92 21.08
C CYS A 485 2.79 12.86 20.01
N LEU A 486 4.05 12.40 19.95
CA LEU A 486 4.36 11.09 19.36
C LEU A 486 3.93 10.03 20.39
N GLY A 487 3.17 9.03 19.96
CA GLY A 487 2.88 7.86 20.79
C GLY A 487 4.14 7.05 21.13
N PRO A 488 3.99 5.85 21.73
CA PRO A 488 5.14 5.00 22.06
C PRO A 488 5.99 4.72 20.82
N ALA A 489 7.31 4.57 21.00
CA ALA A 489 8.24 4.34 19.90
C ALA A 489 7.93 3.04 19.13
N PHE A 490 7.33 2.07 19.82
CA PHE A 490 6.94 0.77 19.31
C PHE A 490 5.49 0.46 19.67
N SER A 491 4.88 -0.44 18.91
CA SER A 491 3.55 -0.98 19.23
C SER A 491 3.36 -2.36 18.60
N ARG A 492 2.62 -3.23 19.30
CA ARG A 492 2.13 -4.50 18.74
C ARG A 492 0.77 -4.28 18.09
N CYS A 493 0.70 -4.39 16.77
CA CYS A 493 -0.52 -4.17 15.99
C CYS A 493 -0.37 -4.76 14.59
N HIS A 494 -1.44 -4.69 13.79
CA HIS A 494 -1.43 -5.07 12.37
C HIS A 494 -0.34 -4.34 11.58
N LEU A 495 0.47 -5.12 10.87
CA LEU A 495 1.51 -4.64 9.95
C LEU A 495 1.03 -4.80 8.51
N HIS A 496 1.34 -3.82 7.66
CA HIS A 496 0.89 -3.80 6.27
C HIS A 496 1.80 -2.93 5.39
N ASP A 497 1.73 -3.15 4.08
CA ASP A 497 2.43 -2.41 3.00
C ASP A 497 3.97 -2.47 3.02
N PHE A 498 4.60 -2.59 4.18
CA PHE A 498 6.06 -2.68 4.38
C PHE A 498 6.35 -3.59 5.57
N ILE A 499 6.79 -4.81 5.27
CA ILE A 499 6.91 -5.90 6.26
C ILE A 499 8.27 -6.58 6.09
N LEU A 500 9.11 -6.48 7.12
CA LEU A 500 10.27 -7.34 7.30
C LEU A 500 9.79 -8.63 8.00
N LEU A 501 9.88 -9.75 7.32
CA LEU A 501 9.33 -11.05 7.74
C LEU A 501 10.45 -12.05 8.00
N ASN A 502 10.44 -12.67 9.18
CA ASN A 502 11.24 -13.84 9.49
C ASN A 502 10.55 -15.10 8.95
N VAL A 503 11.11 -15.70 7.90
CA VAL A 503 10.48 -16.89 7.28
C VAL A 503 10.66 -18.15 8.12
N ASP A 504 11.70 -18.19 8.97
CA ASP A 504 12.01 -19.34 9.82
C ASP A 504 11.02 -19.49 10.97
N LEU A 505 10.64 -18.38 11.62
CA LEU A 505 9.63 -18.40 12.68
C LEU A 505 8.20 -18.60 12.17
N THR A 506 7.94 -18.30 10.90
CA THR A 506 6.59 -18.36 10.32
C THR A 506 6.30 -19.63 9.52
N GLN A 507 7.11 -20.68 9.63
CA GLN A 507 6.89 -21.94 8.91
C GLN A 507 5.47 -22.49 9.04
N ASN A 508 4.93 -22.47 10.25
CA ASN A 508 3.60 -23.02 10.58
C ASN A 508 2.43 -22.05 10.34
N VAL A 509 2.70 -20.83 9.87
CA VAL A 509 1.67 -19.81 9.59
C VAL A 509 1.83 -19.32 8.15
N GLN A 510 0.86 -19.63 7.30
CA GLN A 510 0.92 -19.31 5.87
C GLN A 510 -0.04 -18.18 5.49
N TYR A 511 0.32 -17.39 4.48
CA TYR A 511 -0.67 -16.53 3.82
C TYR A 511 -1.73 -17.40 3.16
N ASP A 512 -2.99 -16.97 3.16
CA ASP A 512 -4.03 -17.70 2.43
C ASP A 512 -3.95 -17.32 0.93
N LEU A 513 -3.64 -18.33 0.11
CA LEU A 513 -3.51 -18.24 -1.34
C LEU A 513 -4.75 -17.65 -2.02
N ASN A 514 -5.92 -17.89 -1.43
CA ASN A 514 -7.22 -17.57 -2.02
C ASN A 514 -7.72 -16.17 -1.68
N ARG A 515 -6.94 -15.37 -0.93
CA ARG A 515 -7.37 -14.05 -0.45
C ARG A 515 -7.16 -12.95 -1.47
N TYR A 516 -8.20 -12.15 -1.68
CA TYR A 516 -8.15 -10.94 -2.49
C TYR A 516 -8.07 -9.67 -1.66
N THR A 517 -8.71 -9.67 -0.50
CA THR A 517 -8.77 -8.52 0.41
C THR A 517 -8.46 -8.92 1.85
N CYS A 518 -7.92 -7.98 2.63
CA CYS A 518 -7.64 -8.13 4.05
C CYS A 518 -6.75 -9.32 4.46
N GLU A 519 -5.98 -9.85 3.51
CA GLU A 519 -5.02 -10.94 3.70
C GLU A 519 -3.96 -10.63 4.76
N GLU A 520 -3.56 -9.36 4.88
CA GLU A 520 -2.62 -8.91 5.92
C GLU A 520 -3.26 -8.95 7.31
N VAL A 521 -4.55 -8.60 7.43
CA VAL A 521 -5.26 -8.65 8.72
C VAL A 521 -5.36 -10.09 9.19
N ASP A 522 -5.80 -10.97 8.29
CA ASP A 522 -5.92 -12.40 8.56
C ASP A 522 -4.57 -13.05 8.90
N PHE A 523 -3.50 -12.75 8.15
CA PHE A 523 -2.16 -13.25 8.45
C PHE A 523 -1.65 -12.75 9.81
N ASN A 524 -1.77 -11.45 10.11
CA ASN A 524 -1.33 -10.89 11.39
C ASN A 524 -2.08 -11.49 12.58
N LEU A 525 -3.39 -11.76 12.45
CA LEU A 525 -4.19 -12.42 13.50
C LEU A 525 -3.69 -13.84 13.76
N ARG A 526 -3.44 -14.61 12.69
CA ARG A 526 -2.87 -15.96 12.79
C ARG A 526 -1.51 -15.94 13.47
N VAL A 527 -0.60 -15.08 13.02
CA VAL A 527 0.74 -14.91 13.63
C VAL A 527 0.63 -14.57 15.12
N ASN A 528 -0.21 -13.59 15.48
CA ASN A 528 -0.41 -13.22 16.88
C ASN A 528 -1.00 -14.36 17.71
N SER A 529 -1.97 -15.11 17.17
CA SER A 529 -2.58 -16.26 17.85
C SER A 529 -1.59 -17.41 18.05
N SER A 530 -0.55 -17.53 17.21
CA SER A 530 0.55 -18.47 17.40
C SER A 530 1.56 -18.03 18.47
N GLY A 531 1.33 -16.90 19.16
CA GLY A 531 2.24 -16.37 20.19
C GLY A 531 3.49 -15.69 19.62
N LEU A 532 3.53 -15.47 18.30
CA LEU A 532 4.66 -14.88 17.59
C LEU A 532 4.69 -13.34 17.75
N LEU A 533 5.88 -12.74 17.70
CA LEU A 533 6.11 -11.33 18.04
C LEU A 533 6.07 -10.44 16.80
N LEU A 534 5.08 -9.53 16.76
CA LEU A 534 4.98 -8.47 15.75
C LEU A 534 5.41 -7.12 16.34
N CYS A 535 6.24 -6.37 15.62
CA CYS A 535 6.72 -5.05 16.05
C CYS A 535 6.47 -3.98 14.99
N ARG A 536 5.74 -2.90 15.35
CA ARG A 536 5.65 -1.70 14.50
C ARG A 536 6.56 -0.60 15.03
N PHE A 537 7.46 -0.11 14.18
CA PHE A 537 8.27 1.07 14.43
C PHE A 537 7.44 2.33 14.20
N ASN A 538 7.11 3.05 15.27
CA ASN A 538 6.30 4.28 15.20
C ASN A 538 7.15 5.53 14.96
N ARG A 539 8.49 5.46 15.11
CA ARG A 539 9.40 6.57 14.81
C ARG A 539 9.77 6.67 13.34
N PHE A 540 9.42 5.68 12.53
CA PHE A 540 9.56 5.72 11.07
C PHE A 540 8.17 5.63 10.42
N SER A 541 7.94 6.41 9.37
CA SER A 541 6.69 6.34 8.62
C SER A 541 6.89 6.18 7.13
N ILE A 542 6.04 5.38 6.51
CA ILE A 542 5.98 5.20 5.06
C ILE A 542 4.85 6.02 4.44
N MET A 543 5.09 6.57 3.25
CA MET A 543 4.08 7.25 2.44
C MET A 543 3.83 6.48 1.15
N LYS A 544 2.56 6.36 0.79
CA LYS A 544 2.12 5.69 -0.43
C LYS A 544 1.62 6.71 -1.43
N LYS A 545 2.05 6.59 -2.69
CA LYS A 545 1.47 7.41 -3.75
C LYS A 545 0.06 6.92 -4.06
N HIS A 546 -0.84 7.87 -4.31
CA HIS A 546 -2.18 7.55 -4.76
C HIS A 546 -2.15 7.20 -6.25
N ILE A 547 -2.51 5.97 -6.59
CA ILE A 547 -2.62 5.51 -7.97
C ILE A 547 -4.11 5.25 -8.25
N PRO A 548 -4.74 5.97 -9.19
CA PRO A 548 -6.18 5.88 -9.45
C PRO A 548 -6.60 4.60 -10.20
N SER A 549 -5.63 3.86 -10.75
CA SER A 549 -5.85 2.67 -11.58
C SER A 549 -4.97 1.51 -11.12
N GLY A 550 -5.49 0.29 -11.23
CA GLY A 550 -4.81 -0.95 -10.83
C GLY A 550 -5.14 -1.41 -9.41
N GLY A 551 -4.75 -2.64 -9.07
CA GLY A 551 -5.17 -3.34 -7.86
C GLY A 551 -6.56 -4.00 -7.94
N HIS A 552 -6.81 -5.00 -7.07
CA HIS A 552 -8.06 -5.79 -7.03
C HIS A 552 -9.32 -4.99 -6.65
N GLN A 553 -9.18 -3.73 -6.24
CA GLN A 553 -10.32 -2.87 -5.89
C GLN A 553 -11.20 -2.58 -7.11
N HIS A 554 -10.66 -2.67 -8.33
CA HIS A 554 -11.33 -2.30 -9.59
C HIS A 554 -11.60 -3.47 -10.56
N THR A 555 -11.48 -4.74 -10.15
CA THR A 555 -11.90 -5.87 -11.00
C THR A 555 -13.40 -5.78 -11.25
N LEU A 556 -13.79 -5.30 -12.43
CA LEU A 556 -15.18 -5.20 -12.86
C LEU A 556 -15.75 -6.60 -13.02
N ILE A 557 -16.69 -6.97 -12.14
CA ILE A 557 -17.43 -8.23 -12.25
C ILE A 557 -18.40 -8.07 -13.42
N LYS A 558 -18.18 -8.84 -14.49
CA LYS A 558 -18.99 -8.82 -15.71
C LYS A 558 -19.59 -10.20 -15.99
N PRO A 559 -20.81 -10.25 -16.56
CA PRO A 559 -21.37 -11.50 -17.06
C PRO A 559 -20.58 -11.98 -18.29
N LYS A 560 -20.33 -13.29 -18.39
CA LYS A 560 -19.73 -13.94 -19.55
C LYS A 560 -20.78 -14.00 -20.65
N LEU A 561 -20.72 -13.01 -21.56
CA LEU A 561 -21.55 -12.77 -22.76
C LEU A 561 -22.72 -13.77 -22.99
N THR A 562 -23.95 -13.34 -22.75
CA THR A 562 -25.11 -13.74 -23.56
C THR A 562 -25.65 -12.48 -24.22
N THR A 563 -25.73 -12.51 -25.55
CA THR A 563 -26.31 -11.54 -26.50
C THR A 563 -26.93 -10.25 -25.94
N LEU A 564 -26.38 -9.11 -26.39
CA LEU A 564 -27.01 -7.78 -26.48
C LEU A 564 -27.72 -7.27 -25.21
N GLU A 565 -27.05 -6.40 -24.46
CA GLU A 565 -27.47 -5.04 -24.08
C GLU A 565 -26.43 -4.44 -23.12
N SER A 566 -26.49 -3.12 -22.90
CA SER A 566 -25.53 -2.30 -22.13
C SER A 566 -24.99 -2.95 -20.83
N PRO A 567 -23.75 -2.66 -20.38
CA PRO A 567 -23.19 -3.23 -19.15
C PRO A 567 -23.92 -2.67 -17.92
N SER A 568 -25.06 -3.25 -17.56
CA SER A 568 -25.69 -3.03 -16.26
C SER A 568 -24.85 -3.66 -15.16
N SER A 569 -24.62 -2.93 -14.06
CA SER A 569 -23.93 -3.47 -12.89
C SER A 569 -24.68 -4.67 -12.32
N VAL A 570 -23.99 -5.80 -12.17
CA VAL A 570 -24.53 -7.00 -11.52
C VAL A 570 -24.68 -6.71 -10.03
N SER A 571 -25.86 -6.96 -9.46
CA SER A 571 -26.10 -6.73 -8.03
C SER A 571 -25.32 -7.74 -7.19
N SER A 572 -24.81 -7.32 -6.02
CA SER A 572 -24.05 -8.19 -5.13
C SER A 572 -24.80 -9.45 -4.66
N SER A 573 -26.14 -9.41 -4.68
CA SER A 573 -26.98 -10.58 -4.38
C SER A 573 -26.91 -11.67 -5.46
N GLN A 574 -26.51 -11.33 -6.69
CA GLN A 574 -26.39 -12.24 -7.84
C GLN A 574 -25.02 -12.93 -7.93
N PHE A 575 -24.07 -12.60 -7.03
CA PHE A 575 -22.76 -13.27 -6.98
C PHE A 575 -22.86 -14.71 -6.46
N VAL A 576 -23.98 -15.04 -5.83
CA VAL A 576 -24.29 -16.33 -5.26
C VAL A 576 -25.69 -16.72 -5.73
N CYS A 577 -25.92 -18.01 -5.93
CA CYS A 577 -27.22 -18.54 -6.26
C CYS A 577 -27.49 -19.91 -5.63
N ALA A 578 -28.72 -20.40 -5.73
CA ALA A 578 -29.03 -21.75 -5.29
C ALA A 578 -28.38 -22.78 -6.24
N PRO A 579 -27.88 -23.92 -5.75
CA PRO A 579 -27.19 -24.92 -6.56
C PRO A 579 -27.93 -25.35 -7.84
N ASP A 580 -29.27 -25.46 -7.75
CA ASP A 580 -30.12 -25.95 -8.83
C ASP A 580 -30.77 -24.81 -9.65
N SER A 581 -30.37 -23.56 -9.43
CA SER A 581 -30.94 -22.40 -10.13
C SER A 581 -30.16 -22.02 -11.39
N VAL A 582 -30.86 -21.42 -12.38
CA VAL A 582 -30.21 -20.86 -13.59
C VAL A 582 -29.60 -19.51 -13.21
N CYS A 583 -28.29 -19.47 -13.01
CA CYS A 583 -27.57 -18.29 -12.53
C CYS A 583 -26.85 -17.55 -13.67
N PRO A 584 -26.70 -16.22 -13.59
CA PRO A 584 -25.83 -15.49 -14.51
C PRO A 584 -24.38 -15.95 -14.31
N MET A 585 -23.73 -16.44 -15.36
CA MET A 585 -22.34 -16.87 -15.30
C MET A 585 -21.41 -15.66 -15.29
N LEU A 586 -20.67 -15.47 -14.20
CA LEU A 586 -19.77 -14.34 -14.01
C LEU A 586 -18.32 -14.74 -14.31
N ASP A 587 -17.62 -13.93 -15.10
CA ASP A 587 -16.25 -14.19 -15.56
C ASP A 587 -15.20 -13.79 -14.50
N VAL A 588 -15.36 -14.34 -13.29
CA VAL A 588 -14.59 -13.99 -12.09
C VAL A 588 -14.43 -15.23 -11.20
N PRO A 589 -13.27 -15.42 -10.54
CA PRO A 589 -13.05 -16.56 -9.64
C PRO A 589 -14.03 -16.61 -8.47
N ALA A 590 -14.41 -17.84 -8.09
CA ALA A 590 -15.36 -18.13 -7.02
C ALA A 590 -15.02 -17.43 -5.68
N GLN A 591 -13.73 -17.40 -5.32
CA GLN A 591 -13.23 -16.79 -4.10
C GLN A 591 -13.49 -15.28 -4.05
N LEU A 592 -13.29 -14.57 -5.17
CA LEU A 592 -13.53 -13.14 -5.24
C LEU A 592 -15.04 -12.84 -5.17
N LEU A 593 -15.87 -13.66 -5.81
CA LEU A 593 -17.33 -13.54 -5.72
C LEU A 593 -17.81 -13.73 -4.27
N LEU A 594 -17.28 -14.73 -3.57
CA LEU A 594 -17.61 -14.97 -2.17
C LEU A 594 -17.20 -13.79 -1.27
N GLU A 595 -15.96 -13.31 -1.38
CA GLU A 595 -15.50 -12.16 -0.57
C GLU A 595 -16.37 -10.92 -0.83
N ARG A 596 -16.68 -10.63 -2.10
CA ARG A 596 -17.55 -9.50 -2.47
C ARG A 596 -18.99 -9.70 -2.00
N PHE A 597 -19.52 -10.92 -2.06
CA PHE A 597 -20.84 -11.24 -1.53
C PHE A 597 -20.89 -11.01 -0.01
N LEU A 598 -19.90 -11.52 0.74
CA LEU A 598 -19.84 -11.32 2.19
C LEU A 598 -19.71 -9.84 2.55
N GLN A 599 -18.89 -9.07 1.85
CA GLN A 599 -18.73 -7.63 2.12
C GLN A 599 -20.05 -6.83 1.99
N HIS A 600 -20.93 -7.20 1.07
CA HIS A 600 -22.15 -6.43 0.77
C HIS A 600 -23.42 -7.03 1.37
N CYS A 601 -23.49 -8.36 1.49
CA CYS A 601 -24.70 -9.10 1.86
C CYS A 601 -24.66 -9.68 3.28
N SER A 602 -23.55 -9.57 4.02
CA SER A 602 -23.46 -10.16 5.37
C SER A 602 -24.43 -9.56 6.38
N THR A 603 -24.92 -8.34 6.17
CA THR A 603 -25.98 -7.76 7.01
C THR A 603 -27.30 -8.54 6.91
N HIS A 604 -27.57 -9.14 5.76
CA HIS A 604 -28.69 -10.05 5.55
C HIS A 604 -28.39 -11.46 6.07
N LEU A 605 -27.12 -11.90 5.95
CA LEU A 605 -26.69 -13.21 6.43
C LEU A 605 -26.69 -13.28 7.97
N PHE A 606 -26.22 -12.22 8.65
CA PHE A 606 -26.08 -12.14 10.10
C PHE A 606 -26.92 -10.98 10.70
N PRO A 607 -28.26 -11.06 10.67
CA PRO A 607 -29.12 -9.94 11.05
C PRO A 607 -29.01 -9.55 12.53
N HIS A 608 -28.66 -10.50 13.41
CA HIS A 608 -28.55 -10.27 14.86
C HIS A 608 -27.28 -9.51 15.28
N VAL A 609 -26.31 -9.36 14.37
CA VAL A 609 -25.02 -8.69 14.63
C VAL A 609 -25.03 -7.23 14.17
N LEU A 610 -26.08 -6.82 13.43
CA LEU A 610 -26.17 -5.52 12.78
C LEU A 610 -26.02 -4.36 13.78
N HIS A 611 -25.01 -3.52 13.59
CA HIS A 611 -24.70 -2.37 14.46
C HIS A 611 -24.46 -2.71 15.94
N SER A 612 -24.30 -3.99 16.28
CA SER A 612 -24.05 -4.43 17.65
C SER A 612 -22.63 -4.94 17.80
N TYR A 613 -21.87 -4.28 18.67
CA TYR A 613 -20.58 -4.81 19.14
C TYR A 613 -20.74 -5.86 20.24
N THR A 614 -21.95 -6.01 20.80
CA THR A 614 -22.18 -6.92 21.94
C THR A 614 -22.28 -8.38 21.50
N HIS A 615 -22.62 -8.63 20.24
CA HIS A 615 -22.82 -9.96 19.69
C HIS A 615 -22.06 -10.14 18.37
N PRO A 616 -20.72 -10.21 18.38
CA PRO A 616 -19.93 -10.34 17.16
C PRO A 616 -20.19 -11.67 16.43
N VAL A 617 -19.78 -11.75 15.16
CA VAL A 617 -19.67 -13.03 14.42
C VAL A 617 -18.37 -13.72 14.86
N LEU A 618 -18.46 -14.97 15.30
CA LEU A 618 -17.30 -15.81 15.57
C LEU A 618 -16.73 -16.35 14.26
N ALA A 619 -15.47 -16.07 13.96
CA ALA A 619 -14.74 -16.63 12.82
C ALA A 619 -13.56 -17.47 13.33
N ILE A 620 -13.49 -18.72 12.88
CA ILE A 620 -12.50 -19.69 13.38
C ILE A 620 -11.40 -19.88 12.33
N ASP A 621 -10.15 -19.79 12.78
CA ASP A 621 -8.88 -19.93 12.04
C ASP A 621 -8.65 -18.92 10.90
N THR A 622 -9.71 -18.35 10.33
CA THR A 622 -9.65 -17.43 9.19
C THR A 622 -10.50 -16.19 9.45
N TYR A 623 -9.92 -15.01 9.25
CA TYR A 623 -10.63 -13.74 9.20
C TYR A 623 -11.12 -13.45 7.77
N LEU A 624 -12.40 -13.10 7.67
CA LEU A 624 -13.07 -12.68 6.44
C LEU A 624 -13.72 -11.32 6.64
N ASP A 625 -13.65 -10.48 5.62
CA ASP A 625 -14.33 -9.19 5.62
C ASP A 625 -15.83 -9.38 5.34
N LEU A 626 -16.65 -9.15 6.36
CA LEU A 626 -18.12 -9.18 6.31
C LEU A 626 -18.72 -7.76 6.12
N GLY A 627 -17.88 -6.77 5.83
CA GLY A 627 -18.30 -5.37 5.68
C GLY A 627 -18.30 -4.58 6.99
N PRO A 628 -18.42 -3.24 6.92
CA PRO A 628 -18.07 -2.33 8.02
C PRO A 628 -19.10 -2.28 9.15
N GLN A 629 -20.30 -2.82 8.93
CA GLN A 629 -21.40 -2.81 9.91
C GLN A 629 -21.30 -3.96 10.92
N LEU A 630 -20.44 -4.93 10.67
CA LEU A 630 -20.29 -6.14 11.46
C LEU A 630 -18.95 -6.17 12.19
N ALA A 631 -18.97 -6.72 13.39
CA ALA A 631 -17.78 -7.03 14.16
C ALA A 631 -17.48 -8.54 14.06
N VAL A 632 -16.22 -8.87 13.74
CA VAL A 632 -15.74 -10.25 13.62
C VAL A 632 -14.79 -10.56 14.76
N CYS A 633 -15.11 -11.59 15.54
CA CYS A 633 -14.25 -12.13 16.58
C CYS A 633 -13.48 -13.32 16.03
N TYR A 634 -12.17 -13.15 15.88
CA TYR A 634 -11.26 -14.18 15.40
C TYR A 634 -10.80 -15.08 16.55
N MET A 635 -10.87 -16.40 16.36
CA MET A 635 -10.33 -17.40 17.27
C MET A 635 -9.55 -18.48 16.51
N SER A 636 -8.39 -18.87 17.01
CA SER A 636 -7.61 -20.01 16.49
C SER A 636 -8.02 -21.31 17.18
N SER A 637 -8.23 -22.37 16.41
CA SER A 637 -8.53 -23.71 16.93
C SER A 637 -7.27 -24.50 17.30
N ARG A 638 -6.09 -24.01 16.91
CA ARG A 638 -4.82 -24.73 17.07
C ARG A 638 -4.43 -24.88 18.54
N PRO A 639 -3.77 -26.00 18.92
CA PRO A 639 -3.22 -26.18 20.26
C PRO A 639 -2.25 -25.07 20.62
N HIS A 640 -2.23 -24.66 21.90
CA HIS A 640 -1.36 -23.60 22.44
C HIS A 640 -1.55 -22.20 21.82
N SER A 641 -2.65 -21.97 21.10
CA SER A 641 -2.98 -20.65 20.58
C SER A 641 -3.32 -19.66 21.70
N VAL A 642 -2.86 -18.42 21.51
CA VAL A 642 -3.18 -17.27 22.37
C VAL A 642 -4.43 -16.60 21.81
N ASN A 643 -5.58 -17.00 22.32
CA ASN A 643 -6.88 -16.42 21.95
C ASN A 643 -7.33 -15.33 22.92
N LEU A 644 -8.27 -14.52 22.47
CA LEU A 644 -8.97 -13.58 23.34
C LEU A 644 -9.77 -14.30 24.42
N ASP A 645 -9.85 -13.69 25.60
CA ASP A 645 -10.84 -14.10 26.58
C ASP A 645 -12.25 -13.81 26.04
N HIS A 646 -13.06 -14.86 25.98
CA HIS A 646 -14.43 -14.85 25.49
C HIS A 646 -15.44 -15.11 26.63
N SER A 647 -14.98 -15.08 27.89
CA SER A 647 -15.84 -15.23 29.05
C SER A 647 -16.98 -14.19 29.04
N GLY A 648 -18.23 -14.66 29.09
CA GLY A 648 -19.41 -13.81 29.06
C GLY A 648 -19.80 -13.23 27.70
N VAL A 649 -19.06 -13.53 26.62
CA VAL A 649 -19.44 -13.12 25.26
C VAL A 649 -20.47 -14.10 24.69
N VAL A 650 -21.55 -13.56 24.11
CA VAL A 650 -22.56 -14.33 23.38
C VAL A 650 -22.52 -13.91 21.92
N PHE A 651 -22.27 -14.85 21.02
CA PHE A 651 -22.07 -14.60 19.60
C PHE A 651 -23.40 -14.54 18.83
N GLY A 652 -23.51 -13.61 17.88
CA GLY A 652 -24.68 -13.47 17.02
C GLY A 652 -24.58 -14.23 15.69
N GLY A 653 -23.43 -14.84 15.41
CA GLY A 653 -23.22 -15.74 14.28
C GLY A 653 -21.92 -16.52 14.37
N LEU A 654 -21.81 -17.57 13.55
CA LEU A 654 -20.63 -18.43 13.41
C LEU A 654 -20.26 -18.53 11.93
N LEU A 655 -18.98 -18.33 11.61
CA LEU A 655 -18.42 -18.44 10.27
C LEU A 655 -17.31 -19.50 10.25
N LEU A 656 -17.52 -20.55 9.47
CA LEU A 656 -16.55 -21.60 9.22
C LEU A 656 -16.18 -21.58 7.75
N TYR A 657 -14.96 -21.13 7.43
CA TYR A 657 -14.46 -21.09 6.06
C TYR A 657 -13.39 -22.15 5.84
N LEU A 658 -13.60 -23.06 4.88
CA LEU A 658 -12.67 -24.13 4.52
C LEU A 658 -12.07 -24.81 5.76
N CYS A 659 -12.97 -25.30 6.62
CA CYS A 659 -12.70 -25.64 8.01
C CYS A 659 -11.52 -26.62 8.17
N ASP A 660 -10.49 -26.20 8.90
CA ASP A 660 -9.31 -27.02 9.18
C ASP A 660 -9.72 -28.27 9.99
N SER A 661 -8.94 -29.34 9.84
CA SER A 661 -8.99 -30.56 10.64
C SER A 661 -8.85 -30.33 12.15
N PHE A 662 -8.15 -29.27 12.57
CA PHE A 662 -7.98 -28.91 13.98
C PHE A 662 -9.28 -28.44 14.67
N VAL A 663 -10.27 -27.98 13.89
CA VAL A 663 -11.57 -27.59 14.44
C VAL A 663 -12.38 -28.83 14.77
N VAL A 664 -12.71 -29.00 16.06
CA VAL A 664 -13.46 -30.14 16.59
C VAL A 664 -14.74 -29.68 17.32
N SER A 665 -15.76 -30.55 17.38
CA SER A 665 -17.04 -30.28 18.07
C SER A 665 -16.84 -29.75 19.49
N GLY A 666 -15.98 -30.40 20.28
CA GLY A 666 -15.69 -29.99 21.67
C GLY A 666 -15.05 -28.60 21.81
N PHE A 667 -14.44 -28.05 20.75
CA PHE A 667 -13.96 -26.67 20.73
C PHE A 667 -15.13 -25.69 20.53
N LEU A 668 -16.05 -26.01 19.61
CA LEU A 668 -17.21 -25.15 19.31
C LEU A 668 -18.20 -25.05 20.49
N LYS A 669 -18.40 -26.15 21.22
CA LYS A 669 -19.27 -26.23 22.40
C LYS A 669 -18.84 -25.31 23.56
N LYS A 670 -17.64 -24.69 23.48
CA LYS A 670 -17.16 -23.70 24.46
C LYS A 670 -17.80 -22.32 24.27
N PHE A 671 -18.33 -22.04 23.08
CA PHE A 671 -18.90 -20.74 22.74
C PHE A 671 -20.42 -20.73 22.95
N ARG A 672 -20.96 -19.56 23.28
CA ARG A 672 -22.40 -19.37 23.48
C ARG A 672 -22.97 -18.54 22.34
N PHE A 673 -24.09 -18.96 21.79
CA PHE A 673 -24.75 -18.28 20.68
C PHE A 673 -26.13 -17.77 21.08
N LEU A 674 -26.56 -16.68 20.44
CA LEU A 674 -27.94 -16.21 20.55
C LEU A 674 -28.90 -17.20 19.89
N LYS A 675 -30.09 -17.36 20.46
CA LYS A 675 -31.19 -18.06 19.78
C LYS A 675 -31.50 -17.36 18.45
N GLY A 676 -31.50 -18.11 17.35
CA GLY A 676 -31.66 -17.59 16.00
C GLY A 676 -30.39 -17.03 15.36
N ALA A 677 -29.23 -17.10 16.03
CA ALA A 677 -27.92 -16.79 15.44
C ALA A 677 -27.72 -17.58 14.14
N THR A 678 -26.97 -17.00 13.20
CA THR A 678 -26.73 -17.64 11.89
C THR A 678 -25.36 -18.29 11.86
N LEU A 679 -25.33 -19.55 11.45
CA LEU A 679 -24.12 -20.28 11.09
C LEU A 679 -23.94 -20.18 9.58
N CYS A 680 -22.72 -19.96 9.10
CA CYS A 680 -22.33 -20.04 7.70
C CYS A 680 -21.12 -20.96 7.57
N VAL A 681 -21.28 -22.08 6.86
CA VAL A 681 -20.21 -23.04 6.57
C VAL A 681 -19.89 -22.98 5.09
N VAL A 682 -18.63 -22.67 4.73
CA VAL A 682 -18.13 -22.60 3.35
C VAL A 682 -17.16 -23.75 3.08
N SER A 683 -17.30 -24.43 1.95
CA SER A 683 -16.49 -25.57 1.52
C SER A 683 -16.27 -25.61 0.00
N GLN A 684 -15.31 -26.41 -0.45
CA GLN A 684 -14.98 -26.55 -1.88
C GLN A 684 -16.04 -27.33 -2.67
N ASP A 685 -16.79 -28.20 -2.00
CA ASP A 685 -17.82 -29.04 -2.61
C ASP A 685 -18.91 -29.43 -1.59
N ARG A 686 -20.05 -29.92 -2.09
CA ARG A 686 -21.21 -30.32 -1.27
C ARG A 686 -20.87 -31.47 -0.32
N SER A 687 -20.04 -32.42 -0.72
CA SER A 687 -19.69 -33.58 0.11
C SER A 687 -18.84 -33.14 1.30
N SER A 688 -17.81 -32.33 1.07
CA SER A 688 -16.97 -31.72 2.11
C SER A 688 -17.78 -30.87 3.09
N LEU A 689 -18.78 -30.14 2.58
CA LEU A 689 -19.70 -29.35 3.41
C LEU A 689 -20.50 -30.25 4.36
N ARG A 690 -21.13 -31.31 3.85
CA ARG A 690 -21.93 -32.25 4.65
C ARG A 690 -21.05 -33.01 5.64
N GLN A 691 -19.86 -33.44 5.22
CA GLN A 691 -18.87 -34.06 6.11
C GLN A 691 -18.48 -33.13 7.26
N THR A 692 -18.28 -31.84 7.00
CA THR A 692 -17.93 -30.85 8.04
C THR A 692 -19.04 -30.71 9.07
N ILE A 693 -20.31 -30.67 8.64
CA ILE A 693 -21.47 -30.59 9.54
C ILE A 693 -21.54 -31.79 10.48
N VAL A 694 -21.40 -33.00 9.92
CA VAL A 694 -21.42 -34.25 10.70
C VAL A 694 -20.22 -34.34 11.62
N ARG A 695 -19.00 -34.05 11.12
CA ARG A 695 -17.75 -34.08 11.89
C ARG A 695 -17.79 -33.16 13.12
N LEU A 696 -18.47 -32.03 13.00
CA LEU A 696 -18.57 -31.01 14.04
C LEU A 696 -19.85 -31.13 14.88
N GLU A 697 -20.68 -32.14 14.65
CA GLU A 697 -21.95 -32.36 15.37
C GLU A 697 -22.86 -31.12 15.37
N LEU A 698 -22.87 -30.35 14.27
CA LEU A 698 -23.58 -29.06 14.25
C LEU A 698 -25.11 -29.24 14.26
N GLU A 699 -25.62 -30.40 13.87
CA GLU A 699 -27.07 -30.68 13.85
C GLU A 699 -27.70 -30.74 15.26
N ASP A 700 -26.88 -30.91 16.31
CA ASP A 700 -27.35 -30.92 17.70
C ASP A 700 -27.88 -29.55 18.15
N GLU A 701 -27.24 -28.46 17.70
CA GLU A 701 -27.52 -27.09 18.15
C GLU A 701 -28.03 -26.17 17.02
N TRP A 702 -27.92 -26.60 15.76
CA TRP A 702 -28.23 -25.79 14.58
C TRP A 702 -29.26 -26.46 13.67
N GLN A 703 -30.30 -25.71 13.31
CA GLN A 703 -31.31 -26.13 12.34
C GLN A 703 -30.88 -25.71 10.92
N PHE A 704 -30.78 -26.68 10.01
CA PHE A 704 -30.48 -26.47 8.59
C PHE A 704 -31.72 -26.67 7.71
N ARG A 705 -31.80 -25.94 6.59
CA ARG A 705 -32.84 -26.14 5.57
C ARG A 705 -32.20 -26.30 4.19
N LEU A 706 -32.84 -27.06 3.31
CA LEU A 706 -32.36 -27.26 1.94
C LEU A 706 -32.28 -25.94 1.13
N ARG A 707 -33.21 -25.01 1.37
CA ARG A 707 -33.24 -23.69 0.73
C ARG A 707 -32.12 -22.74 1.16
N ASP A 708 -31.38 -23.11 2.20
CA ASP A 708 -30.33 -22.30 2.82
C ASP A 708 -28.93 -22.73 2.32
N GLU A 709 -28.88 -23.55 1.26
CA GLU A 709 -27.67 -23.98 0.53
C GLU A 709 -27.46 -23.11 -0.72
N PHE A 710 -26.22 -22.68 -0.91
CA PHE A 710 -25.83 -21.72 -1.94
C PHE A 710 -24.51 -22.12 -2.61
N GLN A 711 -24.30 -21.63 -3.83
CA GLN A 711 -23.05 -21.72 -4.57
C GLN A 711 -22.68 -20.39 -5.23
N THR A 712 -21.40 -20.16 -5.48
CA THR A 712 -20.93 -18.98 -6.23
C THR A 712 -21.33 -19.06 -7.71
N ALA A 713 -21.69 -17.91 -8.31
CA ALA A 713 -22.17 -17.80 -9.69
C ALA A 713 -21.03 -17.66 -10.73
N ASN A 714 -19.84 -18.24 -10.45
CA ASN A 714 -18.70 -18.20 -11.36
C ASN A 714 -18.92 -19.09 -12.59
N CYS A 715 -18.17 -18.81 -13.65
CA CYS A 715 -18.18 -19.64 -14.86
C CYS A 715 -17.67 -21.06 -14.60
N SER A 716 -18.11 -22.01 -15.44
CA SER A 716 -17.82 -23.45 -15.33
C SER A 716 -16.34 -23.86 -15.45
N GLU A 717 -15.46 -22.94 -15.85
CA GLU A 717 -14.01 -23.18 -15.90
C GLU A 717 -13.40 -23.19 -14.49
N ASP A 718 -13.99 -22.46 -13.54
CA ASP A 718 -13.57 -22.42 -12.14
C ASP A 718 -14.48 -23.31 -11.27
N ARG A 719 -13.91 -23.95 -10.24
CA ARG A 719 -14.72 -24.72 -9.27
C ARG A 719 -15.51 -23.75 -8.37
N PRO A 720 -16.84 -23.89 -8.27
CA PRO A 720 -17.64 -23.05 -7.40
C PRO A 720 -17.38 -23.36 -5.92
N LEU A 721 -17.58 -22.37 -5.07
CA LEU A 721 -17.61 -22.56 -3.62
C LEU A 721 -19.04 -22.76 -3.18
N TYR A 722 -19.24 -23.74 -2.31
CA TYR A 722 -20.55 -24.05 -1.72
C TYR A 722 -20.59 -23.55 -0.30
N PHE A 723 -21.74 -23.03 0.12
CA PHE A 723 -21.96 -22.72 1.52
C PHE A 723 -23.38 -22.97 1.96
N LEU A 724 -23.52 -23.32 3.23
CA LEU A 724 -24.79 -23.64 3.88
C LEU A 724 -24.96 -22.73 5.08
N THR A 725 -26.17 -22.19 5.21
CA THR A 725 -26.56 -21.44 6.39
C THR A 725 -27.47 -22.24 7.32
N GLY A 726 -27.31 -22.04 8.62
CA GLY A 726 -28.09 -22.69 9.67
C GLY A 726 -28.51 -21.69 10.75
N ARG A 727 -29.52 -22.04 11.55
CA ARG A 727 -30.05 -21.20 12.64
C ARG A 727 -29.90 -21.90 13.98
N HIS A 728 -29.34 -21.20 14.97
CA HIS A 728 -29.20 -21.74 16.32
C HIS A 728 -30.58 -21.89 17.00
N ILE A 729 -30.78 -23.03 17.67
CA ILE A 729 -32.05 -23.43 18.31
C ILE A 729 -32.32 -22.65 19.60
#